data_AF-A0A7V4GAH0-F1
#
_entry.id   AF-A0A7V4GAH0-F1
#
_cell.length_a   1.000
_cell.length_b   1.000
_cell.length_c   1.000
_cell.angle_alpha   90.00
_cell.angle_beta   90.00
_cell.angle_gamma   90.00
#
_symmetry.space_group_name_H-M   'P 1'
#
loop_
_entity.id
_entity.type
_entity.pdbx_description
1 polymer ?
#
loop_
_entity_poly.entity_id
_entity_poly.type
_entity_poly.pdbx_seq_one_letter_code
_entity_poly.pdbx_strand_id
1 'polypeptide(L)'
;MSRFAIAGTALVLWTATAEAQPRHSWDKMTTTNGYGAATYDLASRRLDSFVEHLYKYPTPDVAATQTRDFLYDSYFGVRVGGAATWLTEVPVDEADYVVGTGVMRVVQRWRGLRLEQHFFAPWGHPGPALCMTIRVVNEGSSASDAVSLFSIHNVHAGSGRPEPGSDGERIVWDGADGSYAETGPGGAAFVYRPLATPSRHACSPNNPWSAVNAGADLVDTGDSGTRDDAVAGFQIDFGPLSAGAAAEWGVGIGFDAAGNAAAARSRLRDWVAGRDAGAVLADELAGWEAWHAAPPAGLSADETAVWRQSAAVLRMAQVREPAPAGGQILASLPPGQWNITWLRDMCYALAALVHAGHRDEARAGFVFLLEGETGAYESYVGRPHRLSVTRYFGNGVEESDWNEDGPNIEFDGFGLFLWALGEYVAAGGDGFWEAYWPAIRDEIAEVLVALRDPATGLISADSSIWEVHWNGRQKRYAYTSLAAARGLCEASRLARRRGETALADAWEAAALGIRDAVLEHLVAPDFSLAQSYEELLSGSGYRDAAVVEALDWGLVRPDGRVGPATLDSFILHLTPPSGRGFFRNDDGGWYDSQEWVVIDLRAAVAFRRAGRAGVAADLLGWITGQAVRNQHLIAELHDAVSADYQGAVPMVGFGAGAYVLALAERAAAAPAAPCCGDWPVEPGADADADADADGDGGAGGDADADGGGDGDADGDADTGGPDAGADGGGDEPGDGCGCAAPGRPNSGLASVAVPAMIAVRVRRRGRNR
;
A
#
# COMPACT_ATOMS: atom_id res chain seq x y z
N MET A 1 39.08 -22.53 56.40
CA MET A 1 38.74 -23.30 55.18
C MET A 1 37.64 -22.54 54.47
N SER A 2 38.03 -21.59 53.61
CA SER A 2 37.14 -20.71 52.87
C SER A 2 37.04 -21.24 51.44
N ARG A 3 35.82 -21.48 50.96
CA ARG A 3 35.55 -21.85 49.57
C ARG A 3 35.13 -20.59 48.82
N PHE A 4 35.98 -20.16 47.89
CA PHE A 4 35.69 -19.13 46.91
C PHE A 4 34.68 -19.67 45.89
N ALA A 5 33.59 -18.94 45.67
CA ALA A 5 32.70 -19.11 44.53
C ALA A 5 33.17 -18.15 43.42
N ILE A 6 33.52 -18.70 42.26
CA ILE A 6 33.87 -17.94 41.06
C ILE A 6 32.55 -17.64 40.34
N ALA A 7 32.19 -16.36 40.28
CA ALA A 7 31.14 -15.86 39.40
C ALA A 7 31.72 -15.77 37.98
N GLY A 8 31.21 -16.59 37.06
CA GLY A 8 31.53 -16.50 35.64
C GLY A 8 30.58 -15.53 34.97
N THR A 9 31.05 -14.34 34.64
CA THR A 9 30.34 -13.38 33.80
C THR A 9 30.45 -13.86 32.35
N ALA A 10 29.36 -14.40 31.80
CA ALA A 10 29.27 -14.66 30.37
C ALA A 10 29.07 -13.32 29.64
N LEU A 11 30.16 -12.77 29.12
CA LEU A 11 30.13 -11.62 28.22
C LEU A 11 29.62 -12.12 26.86
N VAL A 12 28.33 -11.97 26.59
CA VAL A 12 27.78 -12.16 25.24
C VAL A 12 28.27 -10.99 24.40
N LEU A 13 29.33 -11.23 23.62
CA LEU A 13 29.77 -10.30 22.58
C LEU A 13 28.70 -10.27 21.49
N TRP A 14 27.78 -9.30 21.57
CA TRP A 14 26.99 -8.89 20.41
C TRP A 14 27.95 -8.31 19.39
N THR A 15 28.18 -9.02 18.29
CA THR A 15 28.70 -8.38 17.08
C THR A 15 27.64 -7.40 16.63
N ALA A 16 27.87 -6.09 16.81
CA ALA A 16 27.03 -5.07 16.21
C ALA A 16 27.03 -5.30 14.69
N THR A 17 25.95 -5.88 14.17
CA THR A 17 25.68 -5.89 12.75
C THR A 17 25.51 -4.43 12.33
N ALA A 18 26.19 -4.01 11.26
CA ALA A 18 25.99 -2.67 10.73
C ALA A 18 24.51 -2.53 10.31
N GLU A 19 23.84 -1.48 10.79
CA GLU A 19 22.44 -1.21 10.44
C GLU A 19 22.25 -1.14 8.92
N ALA A 20 21.16 -1.74 8.44
CA ALA A 20 20.80 -1.67 7.03
C ALA A 20 20.71 -0.20 6.55
N GLN A 21 21.13 0.01 5.29
CA GLN A 21 21.10 1.31 4.62
C GLN A 21 20.04 1.28 3.51
N PRO A 22 19.35 2.41 3.25
CA PRO A 22 18.32 2.44 2.22
C PRO A 22 18.86 2.06 0.85
N ARG A 23 18.14 1.20 0.13
CA ARG A 23 18.56 0.71 -1.18
C ARG A 23 17.38 0.37 -2.09
N HIS A 24 17.70 0.28 -3.37
CA HIS A 24 16.73 -0.15 -4.38
C HIS A 24 16.54 -1.67 -4.29
N SER A 25 15.28 -2.10 -4.21
CA SER A 25 14.89 -3.49 -4.05
C SER A 25 13.53 -3.83 -4.69
N TRP A 26 12.90 -2.86 -5.36
CA TRP A 26 11.58 -3.00 -5.96
C TRP A 26 11.55 -2.53 -7.40
N ASP A 27 11.17 -3.43 -8.31
CA ASP A 27 11.29 -3.22 -9.76
C ASP A 27 9.95 -2.91 -10.46
N LYS A 28 8.85 -2.69 -9.73
CA LYS A 28 7.53 -2.46 -10.35
C LYS A 28 6.93 -1.10 -10.02
N MET A 29 6.44 -0.42 -11.05
CA MET A 29 5.66 0.81 -10.92
C MET A 29 4.23 0.57 -11.38
N THR A 30 3.31 1.38 -10.89
CA THR A 30 1.87 1.33 -11.19
C THR A 30 1.31 2.69 -11.56
N THR A 31 0.30 2.71 -12.41
CA THR A 31 -0.47 3.91 -12.75
C THR A 31 -1.94 3.60 -12.85
N THR A 32 -2.78 4.50 -12.34
CA THR A 32 -4.23 4.43 -12.49
C THR A 32 -4.85 5.82 -12.43
N ASN A 33 -5.99 5.96 -13.09
CA ASN A 33 -6.84 7.12 -13.02
C ASN A 33 -8.10 6.87 -12.18
N GLY A 34 -8.17 5.80 -11.39
CA GLY A 34 -9.34 5.41 -10.57
C GLY A 34 -10.33 4.44 -11.23
N TYR A 35 -10.11 4.03 -12.50
CA TYR A 35 -10.98 3.08 -13.20
C TYR A 35 -10.33 1.72 -13.44
N GLY A 36 -9.13 1.72 -14.03
CA GLY A 36 -8.29 0.53 -14.19
C GLY A 36 -6.83 0.91 -13.95
N ALA A 37 -5.94 -0.07 -13.87
CA ALA A 37 -4.52 0.17 -13.61
C ALA A 37 -3.62 -0.55 -14.61
N ALA A 38 -2.41 -0.04 -14.78
CA ALA A 38 -1.35 -0.70 -15.53
C ALA A 38 -0.05 -0.68 -14.73
N THR A 39 0.78 -1.70 -14.92
CA THR A 39 2.10 -1.78 -14.29
C THR A 39 3.22 -1.76 -15.32
N TYR A 40 4.36 -1.19 -14.92
CA TYR A 40 5.63 -1.27 -15.65
C TYR A 40 6.63 -2.05 -14.80
N ASP A 41 7.23 -3.07 -15.40
CA ASP A 41 8.27 -3.89 -14.76
C ASP A 41 9.65 -3.46 -15.27
N LEU A 42 10.52 -3.00 -14.37
CA LEU A 42 11.90 -2.60 -14.66
C LEU A 42 12.79 -3.78 -15.05
N ALA A 43 12.49 -4.99 -14.57
CA ALA A 43 13.25 -6.18 -14.90
C ALA A 43 13.02 -6.60 -16.35
N SER A 44 11.76 -6.64 -16.80
CA SER A 44 11.41 -6.94 -18.20
C SER A 44 11.31 -5.72 -19.12
N ARG A 45 11.38 -4.50 -18.57
CA ARG A 45 11.44 -3.18 -19.25
C ARG A 45 10.23 -2.91 -20.14
N ARG A 46 9.04 -3.27 -19.66
CA ARG A 46 7.77 -3.15 -20.39
C ARG A 46 6.60 -2.93 -19.46
N LEU A 47 5.52 -2.42 -20.02
CA LEU A 47 4.21 -2.56 -19.41
C LEU A 47 3.81 -4.03 -19.48
N ASP A 48 3.36 -4.61 -18.37
CA ASP A 48 3.12 -6.06 -18.23
C ASP A 48 1.77 -6.40 -17.57
N SER A 49 0.93 -5.38 -17.32
CA SER A 49 -0.42 -5.55 -16.78
C SER A 49 -1.33 -4.42 -17.24
N PHE A 50 -2.60 -4.74 -17.47
CA PHE A 50 -3.72 -3.80 -17.59
C PHE A 50 -4.95 -4.45 -16.96
N VAL A 51 -5.25 -4.05 -15.73
CA VAL A 51 -6.42 -4.54 -14.99
C VAL A 51 -7.63 -3.65 -15.25
N GLU A 52 -8.77 -4.29 -15.55
CA GLU A 52 -9.99 -3.59 -15.96
C GLU A 52 -10.70 -2.81 -14.85
N HIS A 53 -10.50 -3.24 -13.61
CA HIS A 53 -10.99 -2.62 -12.39
C HIS A 53 -9.82 -2.44 -11.43
N LEU A 54 -9.95 -1.50 -10.51
CA LEU A 54 -8.99 -1.38 -9.42
C LEU A 54 -9.13 -2.52 -8.40
N TYR A 55 -10.34 -2.85 -7.99
CA TYR A 55 -10.57 -3.95 -7.05
C TYR A 55 -10.38 -5.31 -7.73
N LYS A 56 -9.89 -6.29 -7.00
CA LYS A 56 -9.67 -7.67 -7.45
C LYS A 56 -10.97 -8.45 -7.61
N TYR A 57 -11.93 -8.20 -6.73
CA TYR A 57 -13.20 -8.93 -6.68
C TYR A 57 -14.38 -7.97 -6.80
N PRO A 58 -15.00 -7.85 -7.99
CA PRO A 58 -16.16 -6.99 -8.21
C PRO A 58 -17.40 -7.43 -7.43
N THR A 59 -17.59 -8.74 -7.23
CA THR A 59 -18.77 -9.30 -6.56
C THR A 59 -18.38 -10.52 -5.70
N PRO A 60 -19.30 -11.01 -4.84
CA PRO A 60 -19.08 -12.25 -4.07
C PRO A 60 -18.83 -13.51 -4.90
N ASP A 61 -19.22 -13.55 -6.18
CA ASP A 61 -18.88 -14.67 -7.06
C ASP A 61 -17.45 -14.51 -7.59
N VAL A 62 -16.48 -14.70 -6.69
CA VAL A 62 -15.06 -14.42 -6.96
C VAL A 62 -14.52 -15.25 -8.13
N ALA A 63 -14.96 -16.50 -8.27
CA ALA A 63 -14.51 -17.37 -9.36
C ALA A 63 -15.01 -16.90 -10.74
N ALA A 64 -16.23 -16.37 -10.82
CA ALA A 64 -16.79 -15.90 -12.08
C ALA A 64 -16.41 -14.45 -12.41
N THR A 65 -16.08 -13.63 -11.39
CA THR A 65 -15.99 -12.17 -11.53
C THR A 65 -14.63 -11.56 -11.20
N GLN A 66 -13.64 -12.32 -10.70
CA GLN A 66 -12.30 -11.78 -10.38
C GLN A 66 -11.70 -10.98 -11.53
N THR A 67 -11.43 -9.69 -11.34
CA THR A 67 -10.95 -8.70 -12.32
C THR A 67 -9.93 -9.25 -13.32
N ARG A 68 -10.15 -8.95 -14.60
CA ARG A 68 -9.27 -9.40 -15.69
C ARG A 68 -8.03 -8.53 -15.79
N ASP A 69 -6.89 -9.19 -16.04
CA ASP A 69 -5.64 -8.57 -16.49
C ASP A 69 -5.40 -8.95 -17.96
N PHE A 70 -5.41 -7.95 -18.84
CA PHE A 70 -5.40 -8.16 -20.28
C PHE A 70 -4.03 -7.98 -20.94
N LEU A 71 -3.08 -7.28 -20.32
CA LEU A 71 -1.87 -6.88 -21.04
C LEU A 71 -0.77 -7.92 -20.89
N TYR A 72 -0.37 -8.54 -22.01
CA TYR A 72 0.84 -9.35 -22.01
C TYR A 72 2.08 -8.47 -22.07
N ASP A 73 2.14 -7.56 -23.06
CA ASP A 73 3.11 -6.48 -23.04
C ASP A 73 2.77 -5.27 -23.94
N SER A 74 3.33 -4.12 -23.56
CA SER A 74 3.44 -2.96 -24.45
C SER A 74 4.68 -2.13 -24.15
N TYR A 75 5.39 -1.70 -25.20
CA TYR A 75 6.64 -0.95 -25.09
C TYR A 75 7.00 -0.27 -26.41
N PHE A 76 8.04 0.57 -26.39
CA PHE A 76 8.57 1.23 -27.58
C PHE A 76 9.76 0.49 -28.19
N GLY A 77 10.01 0.77 -29.46
CA GLY A 77 11.22 0.41 -30.19
C GLY A 77 11.82 1.62 -30.92
N VAL A 78 13.08 1.52 -31.30
CA VAL A 78 13.80 2.59 -32.01
C VAL A 78 14.65 2.01 -33.13
N ARG A 79 14.75 2.75 -34.23
CA ARG A 79 15.72 2.50 -35.30
C ARG A 79 16.50 3.77 -35.60
N VAL A 80 17.82 3.62 -35.73
CA VAL A 80 18.76 4.69 -36.11
C VAL A 80 19.60 4.18 -37.28
N GLY A 81 19.34 4.76 -38.46
CA GLY A 81 19.89 4.25 -39.72
C GLY A 81 19.38 2.85 -40.02
N GLY A 82 20.29 1.91 -40.28
CA GLY A 82 19.95 0.52 -40.61
C GLY A 82 19.80 -0.43 -39.43
N ALA A 83 19.95 0.03 -38.18
CA ALA A 83 19.82 -0.83 -37.00
C ALA A 83 18.62 -0.44 -36.18
N ALA A 84 17.86 -1.45 -35.73
CA ALA A 84 16.69 -1.31 -34.88
C ALA A 84 16.82 -2.15 -33.61
N THR A 85 16.11 -1.77 -32.55
CA THR A 85 16.01 -2.53 -31.31
C THR A 85 14.70 -2.21 -30.60
N TRP A 86 14.16 -3.17 -29.87
CA TRP A 86 13.11 -2.93 -28.88
C TRP A 86 13.75 -2.39 -27.61
N LEU A 87 13.08 -1.46 -26.93
CA LEU A 87 13.64 -0.87 -25.70
C LEU A 87 13.68 -1.85 -24.53
N THR A 88 12.99 -2.98 -24.64
CA THR A 88 13.16 -4.14 -23.74
C THR A 88 14.56 -4.75 -23.80
N GLU A 89 15.36 -4.46 -24.82
CA GLU A 89 16.75 -4.95 -24.98
C GLU A 89 17.79 -3.90 -24.57
N VAL A 90 17.37 -2.67 -24.29
CA VAL A 90 18.27 -1.57 -23.89
C VAL A 90 18.30 -1.48 -22.36
N PRO A 91 19.46 -1.30 -21.69
CA PRO A 91 19.50 -1.07 -20.25
C PRO A 91 18.72 0.20 -19.85
N VAL A 92 18.14 0.19 -18.64
CA VAL A 92 17.52 1.38 -18.03
C VAL A 92 18.61 2.23 -17.38
N ASP A 93 18.66 3.51 -17.74
CA ASP A 93 19.57 4.48 -17.12
C ASP A 93 18.93 5.15 -15.90
N GLU A 94 17.65 5.51 -16.00
CA GLU A 94 16.86 6.14 -14.94
C GLU A 94 15.43 5.59 -15.00
N ALA A 95 14.83 5.29 -13.85
CA ALA A 95 13.42 4.99 -13.75
C ALA A 95 12.83 5.48 -12.42
N ASP A 96 11.79 6.29 -12.51
CA ASP A 96 11.11 6.90 -11.36
C ASP A 96 9.72 7.41 -11.76
N TYR A 97 8.95 7.92 -10.82
CA TYR A 97 7.81 8.77 -11.14
C TYR A 97 8.25 10.19 -11.45
N VAL A 98 7.46 10.90 -12.26
CA VAL A 98 7.44 12.36 -12.12
C VAL A 98 6.83 12.64 -10.75
N VAL A 99 7.66 13.04 -9.80
CA VAL A 99 7.33 13.09 -8.36
C VAL A 99 5.98 13.74 -8.09
N GLY A 100 5.15 13.07 -7.29
CA GLY A 100 3.81 13.52 -6.96
C GLY A 100 2.78 13.23 -8.03
N THR A 101 3.04 12.29 -8.93
CA THR A 101 2.08 11.94 -9.98
C THR A 101 1.98 10.44 -10.15
N GLY A 102 0.97 9.99 -10.90
CA GLY A 102 0.90 8.63 -11.42
C GLY A 102 1.65 8.43 -12.74
N VAL A 103 2.52 9.37 -13.14
CA VAL A 103 3.26 9.32 -14.41
C VAL A 103 4.61 8.66 -14.19
N MET A 104 4.75 7.43 -14.67
CA MET A 104 6.01 6.69 -14.68
C MET A 104 6.92 7.29 -15.75
N ARG A 105 8.21 7.46 -15.43
CA ARG A 105 9.24 7.99 -16.33
C ARG A 105 10.41 7.01 -16.41
N VAL A 106 10.75 6.58 -17.62
CA VAL A 106 11.87 5.65 -17.86
C VAL A 106 12.79 6.23 -18.93
N VAL A 107 14.09 6.25 -18.65
CA VAL A 107 15.10 6.77 -19.57
C VAL A 107 16.08 5.67 -19.95
N GLN A 108 16.35 5.62 -21.25
CA GLN A 108 17.33 4.71 -21.84
C GLN A 108 18.15 5.48 -22.87
N ARG A 109 19.41 5.07 -23.10
CA ARG A 109 20.27 5.64 -24.13
C ARG A 109 20.69 4.60 -25.16
N TRP A 110 20.56 4.97 -26.43
CA TRP A 110 20.96 4.09 -27.52
C TRP A 110 21.47 4.88 -28.71
N ARG A 111 22.68 4.54 -29.18
CA ARG A 111 23.32 5.13 -30.38
C ARG A 111 23.35 6.68 -30.39
N GLY A 112 23.67 7.28 -29.23
CA GLY A 112 23.76 8.74 -29.08
C GLY A 112 22.40 9.44 -28.93
N LEU A 113 21.31 8.68 -28.83
CA LEU A 113 19.98 9.20 -28.51
C LEU A 113 19.63 8.90 -27.05
N ARG A 114 19.05 9.88 -26.38
CA ARG A 114 18.33 9.71 -25.12
C ARG A 114 16.85 9.50 -25.42
N LEU A 115 16.30 8.41 -24.93
CA LEU A 115 14.89 8.02 -25.08
C LEU A 115 14.23 8.11 -23.71
N GLU A 116 13.40 9.13 -23.53
CA GLU A 116 12.65 9.38 -22.29
C GLU A 116 11.18 9.01 -22.51
N GLN A 117 10.74 7.95 -21.84
CA GLN A 117 9.41 7.38 -21.96
C GLN A 117 8.57 7.79 -20.76
N HIS A 118 7.29 8.06 -21.00
CA HIS A 118 6.30 8.23 -19.94
C HIS A 118 5.12 7.30 -20.14
N PHE A 119 4.63 6.73 -19.04
CA PHE A 119 3.47 5.84 -19.01
C PHE A 119 2.51 6.28 -17.92
N PHE A 120 1.23 6.49 -18.26
CA PHE A 120 0.25 6.95 -17.28
C PHE A 120 -1.19 6.64 -17.69
N ALA A 121 -2.03 6.35 -16.70
CA ALA A 121 -3.48 6.35 -16.88
C ALA A 121 -4.00 7.80 -16.76
N PRO A 122 -4.63 8.36 -17.80
CA PRO A 122 -4.94 9.79 -17.84
C PRO A 122 -6.16 10.17 -16.98
N TRP A 123 -6.01 11.16 -16.10
CA TRP A 123 -7.09 11.60 -15.19
C TRP A 123 -8.29 12.21 -15.92
N GLY A 124 -8.03 12.90 -17.04
CA GLY A 124 -9.04 13.52 -17.89
C GLY A 124 -9.87 12.54 -18.73
N HIS A 125 -9.53 11.25 -18.74
CA HIS A 125 -10.28 10.22 -19.47
C HIS A 125 -11.33 9.54 -18.58
N PRO A 126 -12.61 9.46 -19.00
CA PRO A 126 -13.69 8.88 -18.19
C PRO A 126 -13.79 7.35 -18.38
N GLY A 127 -12.81 6.62 -17.88
CA GLY A 127 -12.76 5.14 -17.91
C GLY A 127 -11.34 4.59 -17.91
N PRO A 128 -11.16 3.26 -17.92
CA PRO A 128 -9.84 2.65 -17.99
C PRO A 128 -9.15 3.03 -19.30
N ALA A 129 -7.93 3.54 -19.19
CA ALA A 129 -7.10 3.95 -20.31
C ALA A 129 -5.64 4.01 -19.89
N LEU A 130 -4.75 3.97 -20.87
CA LEU A 130 -3.31 4.13 -20.70
C LEU A 130 -2.78 5.05 -21.81
N CYS A 131 -1.80 5.87 -21.49
CA CYS A 131 -1.05 6.66 -22.46
C CYS A 131 0.42 6.32 -22.34
N MET A 132 1.06 6.14 -23.49
CA MET A 132 2.50 5.96 -23.63
C MET A 132 3.02 7.13 -24.45
N THR A 133 4.04 7.84 -23.96
CA THR A 133 4.74 8.88 -24.73
C THR A 133 6.24 8.64 -24.70
N ILE A 134 6.94 9.15 -25.69
CA ILE A 134 8.38 9.06 -25.81
C ILE A 134 8.94 10.34 -26.41
N ARG A 135 9.97 10.89 -25.76
CA ARG A 135 10.80 11.99 -26.24
C ARG A 135 12.19 11.47 -26.56
N VAL A 136 12.64 11.71 -27.79
CA VAL A 136 13.97 11.32 -28.25
C VAL A 136 14.81 12.56 -28.45
N VAL A 137 15.98 12.62 -27.83
CA VAL A 137 16.93 13.72 -27.96
C VAL A 137 18.25 13.20 -28.51
N ASN A 138 18.79 13.84 -29.54
CA ASN A 138 20.15 13.55 -29.99
C ASN A 138 21.15 14.24 -29.07
N GLU A 139 21.78 13.47 -28.17
CA GLU A 139 22.82 13.96 -27.25
C GLU A 139 24.22 13.99 -27.91
N GLY A 140 24.33 13.52 -29.16
CA GLY A 140 25.56 13.57 -29.94
C GLY A 140 25.96 14.97 -30.38
N SER A 141 27.22 15.12 -30.79
CA SER A 141 27.80 16.37 -31.29
C SER A 141 27.57 16.63 -32.78
N SER A 142 26.93 15.69 -33.49
CA SER A 142 26.59 15.78 -34.92
C SER A 142 25.15 15.32 -35.17
N ALA A 143 24.64 15.52 -36.39
CA ALA A 143 23.37 14.94 -36.78
C ALA A 143 23.41 13.40 -36.64
N SER A 144 22.31 12.82 -36.19
CA SER A 144 22.10 11.37 -36.17
C SER A 144 21.86 10.84 -37.58
N ASP A 145 21.92 9.52 -37.76
CA ASP A 145 21.23 8.89 -38.90
C ASP A 145 19.70 9.05 -38.76
N ALA A 146 18.95 8.65 -39.78
CA ALA A 146 17.50 8.70 -39.75
C ALA A 146 16.92 7.92 -38.56
N VAL A 147 16.04 8.57 -37.80
CA VAL A 147 15.38 8.01 -36.62
C VAL A 147 13.95 7.60 -36.96
N SER A 148 13.59 6.38 -36.58
CA SER A 148 12.20 5.89 -36.54
C SER A 148 11.89 5.40 -35.13
N LEU A 149 10.66 5.62 -34.68
CA LEU A 149 10.13 5.02 -33.45
C LEU A 149 9.02 4.03 -33.76
N PHE A 150 8.90 3.03 -32.90
CA PHE A 150 7.92 1.96 -33.00
C PHE A 150 7.19 1.79 -31.68
N SER A 151 5.95 1.34 -31.73
CA SER A 151 5.22 0.83 -30.57
C SER A 151 4.68 -0.57 -30.86
N ILE A 152 4.53 -1.36 -29.81
CA ILE A 152 3.88 -2.67 -29.87
C ILE A 152 2.83 -2.76 -28.77
N HIS A 153 1.71 -3.39 -29.10
CA HIS A 153 0.58 -3.59 -28.20
C HIS A 153 0.13 -5.05 -28.36
N ASN A 154 0.32 -5.81 -27.28
CA ASN A 154 -0.05 -7.20 -27.19
C ASN A 154 -0.96 -7.38 -25.97
N VAL A 155 -2.27 -7.30 -26.20
CA VAL A 155 -3.27 -7.64 -25.19
C VAL A 155 -3.76 -9.05 -25.49
N HIS A 156 -4.04 -9.80 -24.44
CA HIS A 156 -4.72 -11.08 -24.53
C HIS A 156 -6.23 -10.87 -24.43
N ALA A 157 -6.92 -10.81 -25.57
CA ALA A 157 -8.37 -10.58 -25.65
C ALA A 157 -9.18 -11.89 -25.81
N GLY A 158 -8.53 -13.04 -25.67
CA GLY A 158 -9.11 -14.38 -25.77
C GLY A 158 -9.93 -14.82 -24.57
N SER A 159 -10.16 -16.12 -24.43
CA SER A 159 -11.03 -16.68 -23.40
C SER A 159 -10.30 -16.84 -22.05
N GLY A 160 -11.04 -16.72 -20.95
CA GLY A 160 -10.50 -16.94 -19.60
C GLY A 160 -10.65 -15.75 -18.66
N ARG A 161 -10.38 -16.02 -17.38
CA ARG A 161 -10.35 -15.09 -16.25
C ARG A 161 -9.54 -15.76 -15.13
N PRO A 162 -8.77 -15.01 -14.31
CA PRO A 162 -8.50 -13.57 -14.39
C PRO A 162 -7.51 -13.17 -15.49
N GLU A 163 -6.82 -14.12 -16.11
CA GLU A 163 -5.89 -13.87 -17.20
C GLU A 163 -6.50 -14.44 -18.49
N PRO A 164 -7.18 -13.62 -19.31
CA PRO A 164 -7.65 -14.08 -20.60
C PRO A 164 -6.48 -14.58 -21.46
N GLY A 165 -6.73 -15.59 -22.28
CA GLY A 165 -5.75 -16.14 -23.22
C GLY A 165 -5.61 -15.29 -24.48
N SER A 166 -4.75 -15.73 -25.40
CA SER A 166 -4.53 -15.07 -26.69
C SER A 166 -5.35 -15.67 -27.83
N ASP A 167 -6.41 -16.45 -27.54
CA ASP A 167 -7.17 -17.22 -28.53
C ASP A 167 -8.27 -16.40 -29.23
N GLY A 168 -8.39 -16.54 -30.55
CA GLY A 168 -9.53 -16.00 -31.31
C GLY A 168 -9.63 -14.48 -31.37
N GLU A 169 -8.53 -13.77 -31.18
CA GLU A 169 -8.40 -12.33 -31.24
C GLU A 169 -8.54 -11.78 -32.65
N ARG A 170 -8.94 -10.51 -32.77
CA ARG A 170 -8.99 -9.79 -34.04
C ARG A 170 -8.73 -8.31 -33.85
N ILE A 171 -7.83 -7.79 -34.68
CA ILE A 171 -7.40 -6.39 -34.74
C ILE A 171 -7.84 -5.80 -36.08
N VAL A 172 -8.56 -4.67 -36.05
CA VAL A 172 -9.10 -4.00 -37.25
C VAL A 172 -8.74 -2.52 -37.24
N TRP A 173 -8.18 -2.04 -38.35
CA TRP A 173 -7.85 -0.64 -38.59
C TRP A 173 -9.07 0.18 -38.97
N ASP A 174 -9.24 1.33 -38.32
CA ASP A 174 -10.18 2.37 -38.72
C ASP A 174 -9.41 3.52 -39.39
N GLY A 175 -9.47 3.57 -40.73
CA GLY A 175 -8.76 4.60 -41.50
C GLY A 175 -9.33 6.01 -41.36
N ALA A 176 -10.55 6.18 -40.86
CA ALA A 176 -11.12 7.51 -40.62
C ALA A 176 -10.61 8.10 -39.30
N ASP A 177 -10.46 7.25 -38.28
CA ASP A 177 -9.97 7.64 -36.97
C ASP A 177 -8.45 7.57 -36.83
N GLY A 178 -7.80 6.72 -37.65
CA GLY A 178 -6.38 6.42 -37.57
C GLY A 178 -6.02 5.55 -36.37
N SER A 179 -6.89 4.60 -35.99
CA SER A 179 -6.71 3.73 -34.82
C SER A 179 -6.98 2.25 -35.14
N TYR A 180 -6.36 1.36 -34.36
CA TYR A 180 -6.74 -0.06 -34.33
C TYR A 180 -7.79 -0.28 -33.24
N ALA A 181 -8.71 -1.23 -33.47
CA ALA A 181 -9.52 -1.85 -32.44
C ALA A 181 -9.22 -3.34 -32.35
N GLU A 182 -9.04 -3.83 -31.13
CA GLU A 182 -8.79 -5.22 -30.81
C GLU A 182 -9.94 -5.80 -29.96
N THR A 183 -10.39 -7.00 -30.33
CA THR A 183 -11.51 -7.71 -29.70
C THR A 183 -11.25 -9.21 -29.72
N GLY A 184 -11.87 -9.96 -28.81
CA GLY A 184 -11.82 -11.41 -28.82
C GLY A 184 -12.90 -12.06 -27.93
N PRO A 185 -12.87 -13.39 -27.79
CA PRO A 185 -13.77 -14.18 -26.95
C PRO A 185 -13.87 -13.72 -25.50
N GLY A 186 -12.87 -13.01 -24.98
CA GLY A 186 -12.87 -12.42 -23.65
C GLY A 186 -13.93 -11.34 -23.46
N GLY A 187 -14.47 -10.80 -24.55
CA GLY A 187 -15.63 -9.88 -24.53
C GLY A 187 -15.30 -8.42 -24.24
N ALA A 188 -14.02 -8.06 -24.08
CA ALA A 188 -13.56 -6.67 -24.00
C ALA A 188 -13.12 -6.13 -25.36
N ALA A 189 -12.97 -4.80 -25.44
CA ALA A 189 -12.40 -4.12 -26.59
C ALA A 189 -11.29 -3.15 -26.17
N PHE A 190 -10.18 -3.18 -26.90
CA PHE A 190 -9.09 -2.22 -26.81
C PHE A 190 -9.02 -1.37 -28.07
N VAL A 191 -8.65 -0.09 -27.92
CA VAL A 191 -8.43 0.84 -29.04
C VAL A 191 -7.08 1.49 -28.90
N TYR A 192 -6.23 1.35 -29.92
CA TYR A 192 -4.88 1.94 -29.97
C TYR A 192 -4.86 3.12 -30.93
N ARG A 193 -4.58 4.31 -30.43
CA ARG A 193 -4.58 5.56 -31.19
C ARG A 193 -3.22 6.26 -31.10
N PRO A 194 -2.45 6.33 -32.20
CA PRO A 194 -1.27 7.20 -32.28
C PRO A 194 -1.62 8.67 -32.04
N LEU A 195 -0.78 9.38 -31.29
CA LEU A 195 -0.94 10.83 -31.01
C LEU A 195 -0.45 11.73 -32.16
N ALA A 196 0.00 11.12 -33.25
CA ALA A 196 0.29 11.75 -34.54
C ALA A 196 0.01 10.72 -35.64
N THR A 197 -0.24 11.18 -36.87
CA THR A 197 -0.43 10.26 -38.01
C THR A 197 0.81 9.37 -38.17
N PRO A 198 0.67 8.03 -38.04
CA PRO A 198 1.81 7.14 -38.15
C PRO A 198 2.32 7.08 -39.60
N SER A 199 3.63 6.89 -39.77
CA SER A 199 4.22 6.58 -41.08
C SER A 199 3.75 5.22 -41.60
N ARG A 200 3.64 4.23 -40.69
CA ARG A 200 3.15 2.87 -40.95
C ARG A 200 2.38 2.33 -39.76
N HIS A 201 1.47 1.40 -40.02
CA HIS A 201 0.67 0.70 -39.01
C HIS A 201 0.62 -0.78 -39.36
N ALA A 202 0.87 -1.69 -38.42
CA ALA A 202 0.82 -3.11 -38.71
C ALA A 202 0.09 -3.88 -37.62
N CYS A 203 -0.52 -4.98 -38.03
CA CYS A 203 -0.98 -6.01 -37.12
C CYS A 203 -0.65 -7.40 -37.70
N SER A 204 -0.69 -8.44 -36.86
CA SER A 204 -0.61 -9.85 -37.28
C SER A 204 -1.52 -10.08 -38.51
N PRO A 205 -1.14 -10.88 -39.53
CA PRO A 205 0.04 -11.73 -39.62
C PRO A 205 1.36 -10.99 -39.88
N ASN A 206 1.33 -9.71 -40.25
CA ASN A 206 2.54 -8.90 -40.42
C ASN A 206 3.00 -8.39 -39.05
N ASN A 207 3.53 -9.30 -38.24
CA ASN A 207 3.85 -9.03 -36.84
C ASN A 207 4.88 -7.88 -36.69
N PRO A 208 4.53 -6.79 -35.98
CA PRO A 208 5.44 -5.66 -35.75
C PRO A 208 6.75 -6.06 -35.07
N TRP A 209 6.70 -6.99 -34.12
CA TRP A 209 7.88 -7.51 -33.40
C TRP A 209 8.92 -8.06 -34.36
N SER A 210 8.48 -8.91 -35.30
CA SER A 210 9.36 -9.53 -36.29
C SER A 210 9.95 -8.51 -37.27
N ALA A 211 9.16 -7.51 -37.69
CA ALA A 211 9.62 -6.48 -38.62
C ALA A 211 10.75 -5.63 -38.02
N VAL A 212 10.58 -5.16 -36.77
CA VAL A 212 11.59 -4.34 -36.08
C VAL A 212 12.87 -5.13 -35.83
N ASN A 213 12.77 -6.41 -35.41
CA ASN A 213 13.96 -7.26 -35.23
C ASN A 213 14.71 -7.55 -36.54
N ALA A 214 14.01 -7.50 -37.68
CA ALA A 214 14.63 -7.58 -39.00
C ALA A 214 15.20 -6.23 -39.49
N GLY A 215 15.06 -5.16 -38.71
CA GLY A 215 15.44 -3.79 -39.11
C GLY A 215 14.53 -3.18 -40.19
N ALA A 216 13.37 -3.79 -40.46
CA ALA A 216 12.47 -3.42 -41.54
C ALA A 216 11.44 -2.37 -41.12
N ASP A 217 10.84 -1.71 -42.11
CA ASP A 217 9.61 -0.94 -41.90
C ASP A 217 8.44 -1.87 -41.58
N LEU A 218 7.46 -1.34 -40.84
CA LEU A 218 6.18 -2.02 -40.67
C LEU A 218 5.42 -2.06 -42.01
N VAL A 219 4.66 -3.14 -42.20
CA VAL A 219 3.84 -3.35 -43.41
C VAL A 219 2.39 -3.01 -43.09
N ASP A 220 1.86 -1.99 -43.78
CA ASP A 220 0.49 -1.49 -43.61
C ASP A 220 -0.54 -2.63 -43.70
N THR A 221 -1.20 -2.96 -42.58
CA THR A 221 -2.12 -4.10 -42.46
C THR A 221 -3.43 -3.67 -41.81
N GLY A 222 -4.55 -3.82 -42.52
CA GLY A 222 -5.85 -3.30 -42.06
C GLY A 222 -6.66 -4.24 -41.17
N ASP A 223 -6.44 -5.55 -41.23
CA ASP A 223 -7.22 -6.55 -40.48
C ASP A 223 -6.35 -7.79 -40.25
N SER A 224 -6.31 -8.27 -39.01
CA SER A 224 -5.58 -9.49 -38.69
C SER A 224 -6.30 -10.78 -39.10
N GLY A 225 -7.62 -10.67 -39.35
CA GLY A 225 -8.53 -11.81 -39.24
C GLY A 225 -8.60 -12.33 -37.80
N THR A 226 -9.52 -13.25 -37.54
CA THR A 226 -9.55 -13.99 -36.29
C THR A 226 -8.38 -14.95 -36.23
N ARG A 227 -7.57 -14.87 -35.17
CA ARG A 227 -6.38 -15.69 -34.97
C ARG A 227 -5.99 -15.72 -33.50
N ASP A 228 -5.03 -16.58 -33.20
CA ASP A 228 -4.37 -16.55 -31.90
C ASP A 228 -3.15 -15.63 -31.96
N ASP A 229 -2.84 -14.96 -30.84
CA ASP A 229 -1.64 -14.12 -30.67
C ASP A 229 -1.61 -12.97 -31.70
N ALA A 230 -2.69 -12.20 -31.71
CA ALA A 230 -2.78 -11.00 -32.52
C ALA A 230 -1.99 -9.87 -31.85
N VAL A 231 -1.19 -9.15 -32.64
CA VAL A 231 -0.35 -8.05 -32.12
C VAL A 231 -0.49 -6.85 -33.03
N ALA A 232 -0.65 -5.65 -32.45
CA ALA A 232 -0.68 -4.37 -33.16
C ALA A 232 0.59 -3.57 -32.91
N GLY A 233 0.91 -2.66 -33.85
CA GLY A 233 2.01 -1.74 -33.69
C GLY A 233 1.99 -0.59 -34.70
N PHE A 234 2.72 0.47 -34.36
CA PHE A 234 2.83 1.68 -35.17
C PHE A 234 4.29 2.06 -35.39
N GLN A 235 4.56 2.78 -36.46
CA GLN A 235 5.86 3.37 -36.77
C GLN A 235 5.68 4.85 -37.12
N ILE A 236 6.57 5.70 -36.62
CA ILE A 236 6.73 7.09 -37.05
C ILE A 236 8.18 7.34 -37.46
N ASP A 237 8.37 8.09 -38.53
CA ASP A 237 9.69 8.42 -39.07
C ASP A 237 9.97 9.91 -38.90
N PHE A 238 11.07 10.24 -38.22
CA PHE A 238 11.51 11.63 -38.00
C PHE A 238 12.64 12.07 -38.94
N GLY A 239 13.32 11.12 -39.58
CA GLY A 239 14.55 11.39 -40.31
C GLY A 239 15.71 11.74 -39.37
N PRO A 240 16.82 12.31 -39.90
CA PRO A 240 17.97 12.71 -39.09
C PRO A 240 17.63 13.81 -38.07
N LEU A 241 18.03 13.63 -36.81
CA LEU A 241 17.94 14.67 -35.79
C LEU A 241 19.28 15.41 -35.71
N SER A 242 19.26 16.74 -35.80
CA SER A 242 20.46 17.56 -35.55
C SER A 242 20.95 17.38 -34.10
N ALA A 243 22.22 17.71 -33.83
CA ALA A 243 22.74 17.70 -32.46
C ALA A 243 21.87 18.56 -31.52
N GLY A 244 21.44 18.00 -30.40
CA GLY A 244 20.53 18.62 -29.43
C GLY A 244 19.07 18.72 -29.87
N ALA A 245 18.72 18.32 -31.09
CA ALA A 245 17.32 18.31 -31.54
C ALA A 245 16.53 17.18 -30.86
N ALA A 246 15.24 17.42 -30.68
CA ALA A 246 14.31 16.47 -30.07
C ALA A 246 13.10 16.19 -30.96
N ALA A 247 12.54 15.00 -30.83
CA ALA A 247 11.28 14.60 -31.43
C ALA A 247 10.43 13.85 -30.39
N GLU A 248 9.10 13.98 -30.49
CA GLU A 248 8.15 13.40 -29.53
C GLU A 248 7.05 12.64 -30.26
N TRP A 249 6.59 11.55 -29.63
CA TRP A 249 5.48 10.74 -30.11
C TRP A 249 4.82 9.97 -28.97
N GLY A 250 3.69 9.33 -29.25
CA GLY A 250 2.99 8.51 -28.27
C GLY A 250 1.77 7.80 -28.84
N VAL A 251 1.19 6.94 -28.00
CA VAL A 251 -0.02 6.17 -28.29
C VAL A 251 -0.94 6.22 -27.07
N GLY A 252 -2.22 6.51 -27.30
CA GLY A 252 -3.28 6.31 -26.32
C GLY A 252 -3.92 4.93 -26.50
N ILE A 253 -4.26 4.29 -25.39
CA ILE A 253 -4.92 2.99 -25.32
C ILE A 253 -6.22 3.18 -24.54
N GLY A 254 -7.35 2.97 -25.19
CA GLY A 254 -8.68 3.03 -24.58
C GLY A 254 -9.28 1.64 -24.41
N PHE A 255 -10.09 1.46 -23.37
CA PHE A 255 -10.70 0.17 -23.04
C PHE A 255 -12.23 0.28 -22.92
N ASP A 256 -12.91 -0.83 -23.21
CA ASP A 256 -14.32 -1.04 -22.92
C ASP A 256 -14.57 -2.50 -22.49
N ALA A 257 -15.02 -2.68 -21.25
CA ALA A 257 -15.23 -4.00 -20.64
C ALA A 257 -16.32 -4.85 -21.34
N ALA A 258 -17.22 -4.19 -22.09
CA ALA A 258 -18.36 -4.81 -22.77
C ALA A 258 -18.12 -4.99 -24.28
N GLY A 259 -16.89 -4.80 -24.75
CA GLY A 259 -16.52 -5.05 -26.15
C GLY A 259 -16.93 -3.93 -27.11
N ASN A 260 -17.34 -2.76 -26.60
CA ASN A 260 -17.76 -1.64 -27.43
C ASN A 260 -16.56 -0.79 -27.90
N ALA A 261 -15.85 -1.29 -28.92
CA ALA A 261 -14.72 -0.58 -29.52
C ALA A 261 -15.07 0.84 -30.01
N ALA A 262 -16.29 1.07 -30.49
CA ALA A 262 -16.71 2.40 -30.95
C ALA A 262 -16.81 3.41 -29.78
N ALA A 263 -17.29 2.96 -28.62
CA ALA A 263 -17.36 3.79 -27.42
C ALA A 263 -15.96 4.09 -26.85
N ALA A 264 -15.09 3.07 -26.76
CA ALA A 264 -13.69 3.26 -26.38
C ALA A 264 -12.98 4.27 -27.30
N ARG A 265 -13.17 4.11 -28.63
CA ARG A 265 -12.60 5.03 -29.63
C ARG A 265 -13.10 6.45 -29.46
N SER A 266 -14.40 6.64 -29.21
CA SER A 266 -14.95 7.99 -29.00
C SER A 266 -14.34 8.64 -27.77
N ARG A 267 -14.36 7.96 -26.61
CA ARG A 267 -13.78 8.49 -25.37
C ARG A 267 -12.31 8.85 -25.54
N LEU A 268 -11.54 8.00 -26.20
CA LEU A 268 -10.12 8.24 -26.43
C LEU A 268 -9.89 9.42 -27.40
N ARG A 269 -10.65 9.52 -28.48
CA ARG A 269 -10.58 10.67 -29.41
C ARG A 269 -10.94 11.98 -28.72
N ASP A 270 -12.02 11.97 -27.94
CA ASP A 270 -12.52 13.15 -27.23
C ASP A 270 -11.53 13.60 -26.15
N TRP A 271 -10.89 12.66 -25.46
CA TRP A 271 -9.77 12.97 -24.57
C TRP A 271 -8.58 13.52 -25.34
N VAL A 272 -8.06 12.86 -26.37
CA VAL A 272 -6.89 13.36 -27.14
C VAL A 272 -7.14 14.77 -27.68
N ALA A 273 -8.34 15.03 -28.22
CA ALA A 273 -8.78 16.36 -28.66
C ALA A 273 -7.80 17.07 -29.63
N GLY A 274 -7.06 16.31 -30.43
CA GLY A 274 -6.07 16.84 -31.39
C GLY A 274 -4.74 17.28 -30.79
N ARG A 275 -4.51 17.06 -29.48
CA ARG A 275 -3.23 17.32 -28.81
C ARG A 275 -2.18 16.29 -29.24
N ASP A 276 -0.93 16.74 -29.38
CA ASP A 276 0.21 15.85 -29.60
C ASP A 276 0.71 15.22 -28.28
N ALA A 277 1.74 14.38 -28.35
CA ALA A 277 2.27 13.68 -27.19
C ALA A 277 2.81 14.62 -26.10
N GLY A 278 3.50 15.69 -26.48
CA GLY A 278 4.05 16.67 -25.55
C GLY A 278 2.94 17.44 -24.83
N ALA A 279 1.91 17.87 -25.56
CA ALA A 279 0.76 18.56 -24.98
C ALA A 279 -0.07 17.66 -24.06
N VAL A 280 -0.30 16.39 -24.45
CA VAL A 280 -1.01 15.40 -23.62
C VAL A 280 -0.28 15.16 -22.30
N LEU A 281 1.04 14.99 -22.32
CA LEU A 281 1.84 14.83 -21.11
C LEU A 281 1.86 16.11 -20.26
N ALA A 282 2.05 17.27 -20.88
CA ALA A 282 2.09 18.55 -20.16
C ALA A 282 0.77 18.85 -19.45
N ASP A 283 -0.37 18.60 -20.10
CA ASP A 283 -1.70 18.80 -19.52
C ASP A 283 -1.95 17.83 -18.35
N GLU A 284 -1.50 16.58 -18.47
CA GLU A 284 -1.59 15.60 -17.39
C GLU A 284 -0.79 16.06 -16.15
N LEU A 285 0.46 16.47 -16.35
CA LEU A 285 1.33 16.98 -15.28
C LEU A 285 0.76 18.25 -14.65
N ALA A 286 0.22 19.16 -15.47
CA ALA A 286 -0.44 20.36 -14.97
C ALA A 286 -1.69 20.04 -14.15
N GLY A 287 -2.45 19.00 -14.53
CA GLY A 287 -3.61 18.53 -13.76
C GLY A 287 -3.24 17.94 -12.40
N TRP A 288 -2.11 17.23 -12.31
CA TRP A 288 -1.57 16.79 -11.03
C TRP A 288 -1.10 17.96 -10.16
N GLU A 289 -0.34 18.89 -10.73
CA GLU A 289 0.14 20.06 -10.00
C GLU A 289 -1.03 20.91 -9.47
N ALA A 290 -2.07 21.12 -10.29
CA ALA A 290 -3.25 21.88 -9.89
C ALA A 290 -4.09 21.17 -8.81
N TRP A 291 -3.97 19.85 -8.69
CA TRP A 291 -4.68 19.07 -7.68
C TRP A 291 -3.98 19.09 -6.33
N HIS A 292 -2.64 19.08 -6.29
CA HIS A 292 -1.87 19.03 -5.04
C HIS A 292 -2.18 20.21 -4.10
N ALA A 293 -2.37 19.90 -2.84
CA ALA A 293 -2.28 20.90 -1.78
C ALA A 293 -0.80 21.15 -1.39
N ALA A 294 -0.56 22.26 -0.70
CA ALA A 294 0.76 22.55 -0.16
C ALA A 294 1.13 21.52 0.93
N PRO A 295 2.32 20.89 0.87
CA PRO A 295 2.82 20.07 1.96
C PRO A 295 3.01 20.89 3.25
N PRO A 296 3.07 20.23 4.42
CA PRO A 296 3.43 20.88 5.66
C PRO A 296 4.79 21.60 5.56
N ALA A 297 4.96 22.68 6.34
CA ALA A 297 6.22 23.39 6.40
C ALA A 297 7.32 22.56 7.11
N GLY A 298 8.58 22.80 6.77
CA GLY A 298 9.73 22.19 7.47
C GLY A 298 10.10 20.79 7.01
N LEU A 299 9.47 20.26 5.95
CA LEU A 299 9.89 19.01 5.32
C LEU A 299 11.20 19.19 4.54
N SER A 300 12.04 18.15 4.52
CA SER A 300 13.19 18.07 3.61
C SER A 300 12.72 17.93 2.15
N ALA A 301 13.66 18.02 1.19
CA ALA A 301 13.34 17.79 -0.21
C ALA A 301 12.83 16.36 -0.46
N ASP A 302 13.47 15.37 0.16
CA ASP A 302 13.08 13.96 0.06
C ASP A 302 11.72 13.71 0.71
N GLU A 303 11.48 14.26 1.90
CA GLU A 303 10.19 14.15 2.57
C GLU A 303 9.07 14.84 1.77
N THR A 304 9.37 15.98 1.13
CA THR A 304 8.42 16.66 0.25
C THR A 304 8.09 15.79 -0.97
N ALA A 305 9.08 15.12 -1.55
CA ALA A 305 8.87 14.21 -2.67
C ALA A 305 8.01 13.01 -2.28
N VAL A 306 8.32 12.35 -1.16
CA VAL A 306 7.57 11.19 -0.66
C VAL A 306 6.17 11.59 -0.18
N TRP A 307 5.99 12.76 0.44
CA TRP A 307 4.67 13.30 0.79
C TRP A 307 3.79 13.45 -0.45
N ARG A 308 4.30 14.12 -1.49
CA ARG A 308 3.56 14.34 -2.72
C ARG A 308 3.26 13.04 -3.44
N GLN A 309 4.22 12.11 -3.49
CA GLN A 309 3.96 10.79 -4.07
C GLN A 309 2.92 10.00 -3.26
N SER A 310 2.98 10.05 -1.94
CA SER A 310 2.00 9.42 -1.05
C SER A 310 0.59 9.97 -1.29
N ALA A 311 0.43 11.28 -1.42
CA ALA A 311 -0.84 11.89 -1.81
C ALA A 311 -1.32 11.38 -3.19
N ALA A 312 -0.42 11.28 -4.17
CA ALA A 312 -0.77 10.72 -5.47
C ALA A 312 -1.21 9.24 -5.39
N VAL A 313 -0.56 8.42 -4.55
CA VAL A 313 -0.96 7.02 -4.29
C VAL A 313 -2.36 6.95 -3.67
N LEU A 314 -2.65 7.78 -2.66
CA LEU A 314 -3.98 7.85 -2.04
C LEU A 314 -5.06 8.21 -3.07
N ARG A 315 -4.78 9.17 -3.95
CA ARG A 315 -5.69 9.57 -5.04
C ARG A 315 -5.89 8.45 -6.06
N MET A 316 -4.80 7.81 -6.48
CA MET A 316 -4.81 6.69 -7.43
C MET A 316 -5.60 5.49 -6.89
N ALA A 317 -5.53 5.22 -5.59
CA ALA A 317 -6.22 4.10 -4.96
C ALA A 317 -7.73 4.29 -4.81
N GLN A 318 -8.26 5.49 -5.06
CA GLN A 318 -9.69 5.76 -4.98
C GLN A 318 -10.42 5.39 -6.29
N VAL A 319 -11.44 4.55 -6.17
CA VAL A 319 -12.28 4.11 -7.27
C VAL A 319 -13.20 5.25 -7.73
N ARG A 320 -13.19 5.51 -9.04
CA ARG A 320 -14.03 6.52 -9.73
C ARG A 320 -15.13 5.92 -10.58
N GLU A 321 -15.25 4.59 -10.59
CA GLU A 321 -16.43 3.93 -11.13
C GLU A 321 -17.69 4.49 -10.45
N PRO A 322 -18.84 4.53 -11.15
CA PRO A 322 -20.10 4.93 -10.52
C PRO A 322 -20.42 4.08 -9.29
N ALA A 323 -21.32 4.59 -8.44
CA ALA A 323 -21.90 3.80 -7.35
C ALA A 323 -22.43 2.45 -7.87
N PRO A 324 -22.29 1.36 -7.10
CA PRO A 324 -21.91 1.35 -5.69
C PRO A 324 -20.39 1.33 -5.40
N ALA A 325 -19.53 1.26 -6.43
CA ALA A 325 -18.08 1.16 -6.25
C ALA A 325 -17.39 2.50 -5.94
N GLY A 326 -17.97 3.60 -6.42
CA GLY A 326 -17.36 4.92 -6.36
C GLY A 326 -17.05 5.40 -4.93
N GLY A 327 -15.84 5.93 -4.72
CA GLY A 327 -15.38 6.43 -3.43
C GLY A 327 -14.58 5.41 -2.62
N GLN A 328 -14.70 4.12 -2.91
CA GLN A 328 -13.91 3.05 -2.33
C GLN A 328 -12.39 3.34 -2.47
N ILE A 329 -11.60 3.06 -1.43
CA ILE A 329 -10.12 3.17 -1.46
C ILE A 329 -9.52 1.81 -1.14
N LEU A 330 -8.63 1.31 -2.00
CA LEU A 330 -7.99 0.00 -1.83
C LEU A 330 -6.90 0.01 -0.76
N ALA A 331 -6.61 -1.16 -0.17
CA ALA A 331 -5.48 -1.33 0.74
C ALA A 331 -4.12 -1.28 0.01
N SER A 332 -4.04 -1.84 -1.20
CA SER A 332 -2.88 -1.75 -2.10
C SER A 332 -3.30 -1.55 -3.55
N LEU A 333 -2.49 -0.84 -4.32
CA LEU A 333 -2.57 -0.82 -5.78
C LEU A 333 -1.84 -2.04 -6.36
N PRO A 334 -2.20 -2.50 -7.59
CA PRO A 334 -1.37 -3.45 -8.32
C PRO A 334 0.05 -2.89 -8.47
N PRO A 335 1.10 -3.72 -8.44
CA PRO A 335 1.08 -5.18 -8.42
C PRO A 335 0.89 -5.80 -7.01
N GLY A 336 0.76 -4.99 -5.95
CA GLY A 336 0.43 -5.50 -4.63
C GLY A 336 -0.89 -6.28 -4.64
N GLN A 337 -0.96 -7.37 -3.87
CA GLN A 337 -2.04 -8.36 -3.99
C GLN A 337 -3.36 -7.94 -3.33
N TRP A 338 -3.30 -6.94 -2.44
CA TRP A 338 -4.43 -6.45 -1.64
C TRP A 338 -5.24 -5.38 -2.36
N ASN A 339 -5.64 -5.65 -3.61
CA ASN A 339 -6.52 -4.76 -4.37
C ASN A 339 -7.98 -4.91 -3.92
N ILE A 340 -8.24 -4.65 -2.65
CA ILE A 340 -9.55 -4.74 -2.01
C ILE A 340 -9.58 -3.73 -0.87
N THR A 341 -10.78 -3.34 -0.44
CA THR A 341 -10.94 -2.29 0.56
C THR A 341 -11.19 -2.88 1.92
N TRP A 342 -10.13 -2.96 2.72
CA TRP A 342 -10.25 -3.11 4.16
C TRP A 342 -10.76 -1.82 4.79
N LEU A 343 -11.72 -1.94 5.70
CA LEU A 343 -12.28 -0.80 6.43
C LEU A 343 -11.17 -0.06 7.20
N ARG A 344 -10.29 -0.82 7.85
CA ARG A 344 -9.14 -0.31 8.61
C ARG A 344 -8.22 0.55 7.74
N ASP A 345 -7.64 -0.02 6.68
CA ASP A 345 -6.76 0.68 5.75
C ASP A 345 -7.42 1.92 5.15
N MET A 346 -8.69 1.81 4.76
CA MET A 346 -9.45 2.93 4.23
C MET A 346 -9.58 4.05 5.26
N CYS A 347 -9.78 3.78 6.54
CA CYS A 347 -9.85 4.83 7.57
C CYS A 347 -8.53 5.61 7.71
N TYR A 348 -7.37 4.95 7.65
CA TYR A 348 -6.07 5.64 7.63
C TYR A 348 -5.90 6.47 6.35
N ALA A 349 -6.32 5.95 5.19
CA ALA A 349 -6.29 6.70 3.93
C ALA A 349 -7.20 7.94 3.96
N LEU A 350 -8.39 7.84 4.56
CA LEU A 350 -9.33 8.96 4.69
C LEU A 350 -8.79 10.06 5.61
N ALA A 351 -8.24 9.68 6.77
CA ALA A 351 -7.57 10.63 7.66
C ALA A 351 -6.39 11.31 6.94
N ALA A 352 -5.57 10.54 6.21
CA ALA A 352 -4.45 11.07 5.45
C ALA A 352 -4.90 12.04 4.34
N LEU A 353 -5.95 11.72 3.58
CA LEU A 353 -6.53 12.63 2.58
C LEU A 353 -6.96 13.95 3.21
N VAL A 354 -7.56 13.91 4.40
CA VAL A 354 -7.92 15.13 5.16
C VAL A 354 -6.69 15.97 5.50
N HIS A 355 -5.64 15.34 6.05
CA HIS A 355 -4.38 16.02 6.41
C HIS A 355 -3.59 16.51 5.18
N ALA A 356 -3.77 15.85 4.03
CA ALA A 356 -3.25 16.28 2.74
C ALA A 356 -4.15 17.31 2.03
N GLY A 357 -5.25 17.76 2.62
CA GLY A 357 -6.13 18.81 2.08
C GLY A 357 -7.21 18.34 1.10
N HIS A 358 -7.37 17.04 0.88
CA HIS A 358 -8.27 16.40 -0.09
C HIS A 358 -9.59 15.94 0.55
N ARG A 359 -10.37 16.92 1.04
CA ARG A 359 -11.63 16.65 1.76
C ARG A 359 -12.75 16.12 0.86
N ASP A 360 -12.78 16.45 -0.42
CA ASP A 360 -13.83 15.96 -1.33
C ASP A 360 -13.64 14.46 -1.60
N GLU A 361 -12.40 14.02 -1.81
CA GLU A 361 -12.02 12.62 -1.92
C GLU A 361 -12.31 11.86 -0.61
N ALA A 362 -11.97 12.44 0.54
CA ALA A 362 -12.28 11.84 1.84
C ALA A 362 -13.81 11.68 2.03
N ARG A 363 -14.60 12.70 1.69
CA ARG A 363 -16.07 12.66 1.75
C ARG A 363 -16.63 11.54 0.88
N ALA A 364 -16.13 11.38 -0.35
CA ALA A 364 -16.58 10.31 -1.24
C ALA A 364 -16.33 8.92 -0.62
N GLY A 365 -15.20 8.73 0.05
CA GLY A 365 -14.92 7.46 0.73
C GLY A 365 -15.78 7.21 1.97
N PHE A 366 -16.07 8.22 2.79
CA PHE A 366 -17.04 8.05 3.88
C PHE A 366 -18.44 7.70 3.36
N VAL A 367 -18.87 8.32 2.26
CA VAL A 367 -20.16 8.00 1.64
C VAL A 367 -20.18 6.55 1.15
N PHE A 368 -19.10 6.07 0.51
CA PHE A 368 -18.99 4.65 0.15
C PHE A 368 -19.18 3.73 1.36
N LEU A 369 -18.48 3.99 2.46
CA LEU A 369 -18.58 3.17 3.68
C LEU A 369 -20.00 3.18 4.28
N LEU A 370 -20.68 4.32 4.26
CA LEU A 370 -22.04 4.48 4.81
C LEU A 370 -23.16 3.97 3.87
N GLU A 371 -22.89 3.85 2.57
CA GLU A 371 -23.84 3.35 1.57
C GLU A 371 -23.60 1.89 1.18
N GLY A 372 -22.47 1.31 1.56
CA GLY A 372 -22.16 -0.11 1.38
C GLY A 372 -23.23 -1.01 2.00
N GLU A 373 -23.43 -2.18 1.38
CA GLU A 373 -24.37 -3.18 1.88
C GLU A 373 -23.75 -3.93 3.05
N THR A 374 -24.44 -3.96 4.19
CA THR A 374 -24.00 -4.62 5.44
C THR A 374 -25.10 -5.46 6.08
N GLY A 375 -24.72 -6.25 7.07
CA GLY A 375 -25.62 -7.09 7.87
C GLY A 375 -25.41 -8.59 7.66
N ALA A 376 -24.52 -8.98 6.75
CA ALA A 376 -24.20 -10.39 6.51
C ALA A 376 -23.58 -11.07 7.75
N TYR A 377 -22.95 -10.27 8.61
CA TYR A 377 -22.28 -10.73 9.84
C TYR A 377 -23.00 -10.30 11.13
N GLU A 378 -24.28 -9.92 11.07
CA GLU A 378 -25.05 -9.47 12.24
C GLU A 378 -25.05 -10.51 13.39
N SER A 379 -25.00 -11.81 13.07
CA SER A 379 -24.92 -12.87 14.09
C SER A 379 -23.62 -12.88 14.89
N TYR A 380 -22.53 -12.34 14.33
CA TYR A 380 -21.24 -12.18 15.02
C TYR A 380 -21.19 -10.89 15.83
N VAL A 381 -21.75 -9.80 15.28
CA VAL A 381 -21.83 -8.48 15.95
C VAL A 381 -22.86 -8.48 17.09
N GLY A 382 -23.94 -9.26 16.95
CA GLY A 382 -25.03 -9.35 17.92
C GLY A 382 -26.11 -8.27 17.78
N ARG A 383 -26.01 -7.41 16.76
CA ARG A 383 -26.98 -6.33 16.47
C ARG A 383 -26.77 -5.75 15.06
N PRO A 384 -27.77 -5.03 14.50
CA PRO A 384 -27.61 -4.33 13.23
C PRO A 384 -26.43 -3.34 13.23
N HIS A 385 -25.75 -3.25 12.09
CA HIS A 385 -24.51 -2.48 11.92
C HIS A 385 -24.38 -1.90 10.50
N ARG A 386 -23.63 -0.79 10.36
CA ARG A 386 -23.53 0.00 9.10
C ARG A 386 -22.21 -0.12 8.35
N LEU A 387 -21.19 -0.74 8.93
CA LEU A 387 -19.86 -0.88 8.33
C LEU A 387 -19.47 -2.34 8.21
N SER A 388 -18.70 -2.71 7.19
CA SER A 388 -18.16 -4.07 7.09
C SER A 388 -17.39 -4.43 8.36
N VAL A 389 -17.52 -5.67 8.81
CA VAL A 389 -16.68 -6.22 9.87
C VAL A 389 -15.23 -6.46 9.46
N THR A 390 -14.88 -6.31 8.16
CA THR A 390 -13.50 -6.49 7.68
C THR A 390 -13.25 -5.65 6.41
N ARG A 391 -13.83 -6.07 5.26
CA ARG A 391 -13.54 -5.48 3.94
C ARG A 391 -14.76 -5.47 3.01
N TYR A 392 -14.62 -4.95 1.80
CA TYR A 392 -15.71 -4.82 0.82
C TYR A 392 -15.32 -5.37 -0.55
N PHE A 393 -16.28 -6.02 -1.22
CA PHE A 393 -16.22 -6.26 -2.67
C PHE A 393 -16.34 -4.94 -3.44
N GLY A 394 -15.94 -4.94 -4.71
CA GLY A 394 -16.01 -3.75 -5.57
C GLY A 394 -17.41 -3.18 -5.76
N ASN A 395 -18.45 -4.01 -5.62
CA ASN A 395 -19.85 -3.57 -5.66
C ASN A 395 -20.38 -3.05 -4.30
N GLY A 396 -19.53 -2.85 -3.30
CA GLY A 396 -19.90 -2.34 -1.99
C GLY A 396 -20.57 -3.36 -1.07
N VAL A 397 -20.63 -4.64 -1.44
CA VAL A 397 -21.12 -5.71 -0.56
C VAL A 397 -20.08 -6.03 0.51
N GLU A 398 -20.54 -6.10 1.75
CA GLU A 398 -19.74 -6.52 2.91
C GLU A 398 -19.09 -7.90 2.70
N GLU A 399 -17.81 -7.97 3.05
CA GLU A 399 -16.97 -9.15 2.90
C GLU A 399 -16.12 -9.35 4.17
N SER A 400 -15.86 -10.61 4.50
CA SER A 400 -14.80 -11.02 5.40
C SER A 400 -13.94 -12.06 4.71
N ASP A 401 -12.63 -12.08 4.99
CA ASP A 401 -11.79 -13.21 4.62
C ASP A 401 -12.20 -14.47 5.40
N TRP A 402 -12.24 -15.62 4.75
CA TRP A 402 -12.66 -16.90 5.36
C TRP A 402 -11.61 -17.98 5.15
N ASN A 403 -11.33 -18.73 6.21
CA ASN A 403 -10.58 -19.98 6.13
C ASN A 403 -11.21 -21.08 7.02
N GLU A 404 -10.44 -22.13 7.32
CA GLU A 404 -10.85 -23.23 8.21
C GLU A 404 -11.18 -22.80 9.65
N ASP A 405 -10.59 -21.69 10.11
CA ASP A 405 -10.83 -21.06 11.40
C ASP A 405 -11.97 -20.02 11.35
N GLY A 406 -12.69 -19.90 10.22
CA GLY A 406 -13.86 -19.03 10.07
C GLY A 406 -13.55 -17.64 9.50
N PRO A 407 -14.50 -16.69 9.61
CA PRO A 407 -14.31 -15.33 9.11
C PRO A 407 -13.33 -14.54 9.99
N ASN A 408 -12.75 -13.48 9.43
CA ASN A 408 -12.30 -12.35 10.24
C ASN A 408 -13.51 -11.51 10.68
N ILE A 409 -13.60 -11.22 11.97
CA ILE A 409 -14.59 -10.30 12.51
C ILE A 409 -13.81 -9.24 13.28
N GLU A 410 -13.69 -8.05 12.71
CA GLU A 410 -12.91 -6.95 13.27
C GLU A 410 -13.84 -5.86 13.81
N PHE A 411 -13.76 -5.57 15.11
CA PHE A 411 -14.56 -4.53 15.72
C PHE A 411 -13.83 -3.17 15.76
N ASP A 412 -12.52 -3.13 15.49
CA ASP A 412 -11.74 -1.89 15.47
C ASP A 412 -12.21 -0.94 14.37
N GLY A 413 -12.68 -1.46 13.23
CA GLY A 413 -13.15 -0.68 12.10
C GLY A 413 -14.26 0.33 12.45
N PHE A 414 -15.16 0.00 13.38
CA PHE A 414 -16.19 0.93 13.85
C PHE A 414 -15.57 2.14 14.59
N GLY A 415 -14.55 1.91 15.40
CA GLY A 415 -13.82 2.95 16.11
C GLY A 415 -12.97 3.80 15.18
N LEU A 416 -12.27 3.16 14.24
CA LEU A 416 -11.44 3.83 13.23
C LEU A 416 -12.25 4.72 12.30
N PHE A 417 -13.46 4.29 11.91
CA PHE A 417 -14.37 5.13 11.12
C PHE A 417 -14.72 6.42 11.86
N LEU A 418 -15.10 6.32 13.14
CA LEU A 418 -15.46 7.47 13.96
C LEU A 418 -14.24 8.38 14.19
N TRP A 419 -13.05 7.81 14.37
CA TRP A 419 -11.80 8.55 14.44
C TRP A 419 -11.55 9.36 13.16
N ALA A 420 -11.54 8.71 12.00
CA ALA A 420 -11.30 9.36 10.71
C ALA A 420 -12.37 10.42 10.40
N LEU A 421 -13.64 10.15 10.74
CA LEU A 421 -14.72 11.15 10.59
C LEU A 421 -14.52 12.35 11.53
N GLY A 422 -14.01 12.12 12.74
CA GLY A 422 -13.60 13.17 13.67
C GLY A 422 -12.52 14.07 13.07
N GLU A 423 -11.48 13.48 12.47
CA GLU A 423 -10.42 14.22 11.74
C GLU A 423 -11.03 15.06 10.61
N TYR A 424 -11.93 14.49 9.81
CA TYR A 424 -12.64 15.20 8.73
C TYR A 424 -13.40 16.42 9.24
N VAL A 425 -14.18 16.27 10.31
CA VAL A 425 -14.98 17.36 10.89
C VAL A 425 -14.07 18.41 11.56
N ALA A 426 -13.01 17.99 12.24
CA ALA A 426 -12.04 18.89 12.87
C ALA A 426 -11.30 19.76 11.83
N ALA A 427 -11.00 19.20 10.66
CA ALA A 427 -10.41 19.92 9.53
C ALA A 427 -11.41 20.81 8.75
N GLY A 428 -12.63 21.02 9.29
CA GLY A 428 -13.65 21.85 8.67
C GLY A 428 -14.34 21.19 7.47
N GLY A 429 -14.40 19.85 7.46
CA GLY A 429 -15.24 19.10 6.54
C GLY A 429 -16.72 19.51 6.59
N ASP A 430 -17.47 19.19 5.53
CA ASP A 430 -18.88 19.57 5.44
C ASP A 430 -19.78 18.72 6.36
N GLY A 431 -21.06 19.08 6.45
CA GLY A 431 -22.05 18.42 7.30
C GLY A 431 -22.67 17.15 6.70
N PHE A 432 -22.08 16.49 5.68
CA PHE A 432 -22.72 15.34 5.03
C PHE A 432 -23.15 14.23 6.00
N TRP A 433 -22.33 14.01 7.04
CA TRP A 433 -22.53 13.00 8.07
C TRP A 433 -23.81 13.22 8.88
N GLU A 434 -24.35 14.45 8.94
CA GLU A 434 -25.60 14.73 9.64
C GLU A 434 -26.79 13.96 9.03
N ALA A 435 -26.78 13.73 7.71
CA ALA A 435 -27.79 12.94 7.03
C ALA A 435 -27.71 11.44 7.39
N TYR A 436 -26.51 10.97 7.74
CA TYR A 436 -26.24 9.60 8.17
C TYR A 436 -26.21 9.46 9.70
N TRP A 437 -26.54 10.51 10.46
CA TRP A 437 -26.47 10.50 11.92
C TRP A 437 -27.21 9.33 12.57
N PRO A 438 -28.42 8.92 12.14
CA PRO A 438 -29.06 7.73 12.71
C PRO A 438 -28.20 6.47 12.58
N ALA A 439 -27.57 6.24 11.43
CA ALA A 439 -26.72 5.09 11.21
C ALA A 439 -25.42 5.19 12.03
N ILE A 440 -24.79 6.36 12.05
CA ILE A 440 -23.59 6.63 12.87
C ILE A 440 -23.87 6.41 14.36
N ARG A 441 -25.03 6.87 14.84
CA ARG A 441 -25.45 6.71 16.22
C ARG A 441 -25.78 5.25 16.53
N ASP A 442 -26.76 4.68 15.83
CA ASP A 442 -27.42 3.42 16.22
C ASP A 442 -26.67 2.16 15.76
N GLU A 443 -25.94 2.26 14.65
CA GLU A 443 -25.35 1.13 13.90
C GLU A 443 -23.81 1.19 13.83
N ILE A 444 -23.17 2.18 14.50
CA ILE A 444 -21.70 2.29 14.64
C ILE A 444 -21.32 2.59 16.11
N ALA A 445 -21.66 3.76 16.64
CA ALA A 445 -21.26 4.13 18.00
C ALA A 445 -21.94 3.27 19.08
N GLU A 446 -23.24 3.06 18.99
CA GLU A 446 -23.96 2.17 19.90
C GLU A 446 -23.54 0.70 19.75
N VAL A 447 -23.02 0.29 18.58
CA VAL A 447 -22.44 -1.04 18.39
C VAL A 447 -21.23 -1.22 19.30
N LEU A 448 -20.30 -0.26 19.31
CA LEU A 448 -19.14 -0.28 20.21
C LEU A 448 -19.55 -0.33 21.69
N VAL A 449 -20.56 0.45 22.09
CA VAL A 449 -21.06 0.44 23.48
C VAL A 449 -21.59 -0.95 23.87
N ALA A 450 -22.32 -1.61 22.96
CA ALA A 450 -22.88 -2.94 23.21
C ALA A 450 -21.85 -4.07 23.15
N LEU A 451 -20.77 -3.89 22.39
CA LEU A 451 -19.66 -4.84 22.32
C LEU A 451 -18.77 -4.85 23.56
N ARG A 452 -18.96 -3.93 24.51
CA ARG A 452 -18.22 -3.93 25.78
C ARG A 452 -18.51 -5.20 26.56
N ASP A 453 -17.47 -5.95 26.83
CA ASP A 453 -17.51 -7.15 27.65
C ASP A 453 -17.87 -6.77 29.09
N PRO A 454 -18.95 -7.32 29.68
CA PRO A 454 -19.40 -6.91 31.00
C PRO A 454 -18.50 -7.39 32.15
N ALA A 455 -17.61 -8.36 31.92
CA ALA A 455 -16.71 -8.89 32.94
C ALA A 455 -15.39 -8.12 33.02
N THR A 456 -14.90 -7.62 31.88
CA THR A 456 -13.59 -6.95 31.77
C THR A 456 -13.69 -5.47 31.41
N GLY A 457 -14.82 -5.02 30.84
CA GLY A 457 -14.98 -3.65 30.33
C GLY A 457 -14.28 -3.37 28.99
N LEU A 458 -13.41 -4.29 28.52
CA LEU A 458 -12.78 -4.29 27.20
C LEU A 458 -13.83 -4.51 26.09
N ILE A 459 -13.46 -4.31 24.82
CA ILE A 459 -14.29 -4.78 23.71
C ILE A 459 -14.26 -6.32 23.65
N SER A 460 -15.41 -6.91 23.29
CA SER A 460 -15.60 -8.35 23.13
C SER A 460 -14.58 -8.95 22.18
N ALA A 461 -14.33 -10.25 22.37
CA ALA A 461 -13.31 -10.96 21.62
C ALA A 461 -13.59 -10.92 20.10
N ASP A 462 -12.58 -10.52 19.33
CA ASP A 462 -12.64 -10.32 17.88
C ASP A 462 -11.35 -10.79 17.17
N SER A 463 -11.19 -10.50 15.88
CA SER A 463 -10.01 -10.89 15.09
C SER A 463 -8.92 -9.81 15.02
N SER A 464 -9.26 -8.56 15.37
CA SER A 464 -8.37 -7.37 15.41
C SER A 464 -7.56 -7.10 14.14
N ILE A 465 -6.63 -6.14 14.24
CA ILE A 465 -5.80 -5.61 13.13
C ILE A 465 -5.02 -6.68 12.35
N TRP A 466 -4.69 -7.80 12.98
CA TRP A 466 -3.90 -8.88 12.37
C TRP A 466 -4.70 -10.08 11.92
N GLU A 467 -6.03 -9.98 11.91
CA GLU A 467 -6.89 -10.94 11.21
C GLU A 467 -6.70 -12.38 11.69
N VAL A 468 -6.76 -12.60 13.00
CA VAL A 468 -6.51 -13.93 13.58
C VAL A 468 -7.64 -14.94 13.33
N HIS A 469 -8.65 -14.61 12.52
CA HIS A 469 -9.87 -15.37 12.28
C HIS A 469 -10.73 -15.62 13.54
N TRP A 470 -11.75 -16.47 13.42
CA TRP A 470 -12.77 -16.74 14.44
C TRP A 470 -12.59 -18.14 15.06
N ASN A 471 -13.70 -18.81 15.41
CA ASN A 471 -13.80 -20.21 15.85
C ASN A 471 -12.84 -20.64 16.97
N GLY A 472 -12.61 -19.77 17.95
CA GLY A 472 -11.75 -20.02 19.11
C GLY A 472 -10.43 -19.29 19.06
N ARG A 473 -10.18 -18.50 18.00
CA ARG A 473 -9.00 -17.64 17.87
C ARG A 473 -9.23 -16.21 18.30
N GLN A 474 -10.48 -15.78 18.36
CA GLN A 474 -10.84 -14.43 18.78
C GLN A 474 -10.42 -14.15 20.23
N LYS A 475 -9.90 -12.95 20.50
CA LYS A 475 -9.40 -12.52 21.81
C LYS A 475 -9.82 -11.09 22.10
N ARG A 476 -9.75 -10.67 23.36
CA ARG A 476 -10.01 -9.27 23.77
C ARG A 476 -8.75 -8.46 23.54
N TYR A 477 -8.65 -7.88 22.35
CA TYR A 477 -7.46 -7.15 21.91
C TYR A 477 -7.41 -5.71 22.43
N ALA A 478 -6.20 -5.26 22.76
CA ALA A 478 -5.89 -3.87 23.10
C ALA A 478 -6.20 -2.97 21.91
N TYR A 479 -5.70 -3.27 20.71
CA TYR A 479 -5.92 -2.43 19.53
C TYR A 479 -7.40 -2.17 19.26
N THR A 480 -8.23 -3.22 19.29
CA THR A 480 -9.69 -3.12 19.14
C THR A 480 -10.32 -2.23 20.21
N SER A 481 -9.93 -2.41 21.47
CA SER A 481 -10.45 -1.61 22.59
C SER A 481 -10.00 -0.14 22.52
N LEU A 482 -8.76 0.11 22.10
CA LEU A 482 -8.20 1.45 21.91
C LEU A 482 -8.90 2.17 20.75
N ALA A 483 -9.13 1.50 19.63
CA ALA A 483 -9.84 2.05 18.48
C ALA A 483 -11.28 2.42 18.87
N ALA A 484 -11.96 1.56 19.62
CA ALA A 484 -13.31 1.83 20.12
C ALA A 484 -13.35 3.03 21.07
N ALA A 485 -12.41 3.12 22.02
CA ALA A 485 -12.32 4.25 22.94
C ALA A 485 -12.05 5.56 22.17
N ARG A 486 -11.12 5.56 21.21
CA ARG A 486 -10.86 6.75 20.39
C ARG A 486 -12.06 7.13 19.51
N GLY A 487 -12.73 6.16 18.92
CA GLY A 487 -13.93 6.41 18.12
C GLY A 487 -15.07 7.02 18.94
N LEU A 488 -15.31 6.50 20.16
CA LEU A 488 -16.33 7.04 21.05
C LEU A 488 -15.97 8.44 21.60
N CYS A 489 -14.68 8.74 21.79
CA CYS A 489 -14.19 10.11 22.01
C CYS A 489 -14.69 11.06 20.90
N GLU A 490 -14.52 10.68 19.63
CA GLU A 490 -15.00 11.49 18.50
C GLU A 490 -16.53 11.54 18.40
N ALA A 491 -17.20 10.40 18.57
CA ALA A 491 -18.66 10.33 18.53
C ALA A 491 -19.30 11.25 19.58
N SER A 492 -18.71 11.32 20.79
CA SER A 492 -19.14 12.26 21.83
C SER A 492 -19.04 13.71 21.35
N ARG A 493 -17.94 14.11 20.73
CA ARG A 493 -17.79 15.46 20.16
C ARG A 493 -18.82 15.76 19.09
N LEU A 494 -19.11 14.81 18.20
CA LEU A 494 -20.14 14.96 17.17
C LEU A 494 -21.54 15.11 17.79
N ALA A 495 -21.87 14.31 18.82
CA ALA A 495 -23.10 14.45 19.58
C ALA A 495 -23.21 15.81 20.28
N ARG A 496 -22.12 16.32 20.89
CA ARG A 496 -22.09 17.68 21.47
C ARG A 496 -22.37 18.74 20.42
N ARG A 497 -21.79 18.64 19.21
CA ARG A 497 -22.05 19.59 18.11
C ARG A 497 -23.52 19.61 17.70
N ARG A 498 -24.22 18.49 17.82
CA ARG A 498 -25.67 18.39 17.58
C ARG A 498 -26.54 18.81 18.76
N GLY A 499 -25.96 19.16 19.90
CA GLY A 499 -26.68 19.47 21.12
C GLY A 499 -27.22 18.24 21.86
N GLU A 500 -26.76 17.03 21.53
CA GLU A 500 -27.15 15.77 22.17
C GLU A 500 -26.26 15.50 23.40
N THR A 501 -26.26 16.42 24.38
CA THR A 501 -25.32 16.41 25.52
C THR A 501 -25.37 15.14 26.35
N ALA A 502 -26.56 14.61 26.66
CA ALA A 502 -26.67 13.39 27.46
C ALA A 502 -26.09 12.16 26.76
N LEU A 503 -26.22 12.09 25.43
CA LEU A 503 -25.63 11.03 24.61
C LEU A 503 -24.11 11.21 24.54
N ALA A 504 -23.64 12.44 24.35
CA ALA A 504 -22.23 12.75 24.37
C ALA A 504 -21.55 12.37 25.68
N ASP A 505 -22.16 12.71 26.82
CA ASP A 505 -21.63 12.36 28.15
C ASP A 505 -21.62 10.84 28.36
N ALA A 506 -22.63 10.12 27.84
CA ALA A 506 -22.69 8.66 27.91
C ALA A 506 -21.60 7.98 27.07
N TRP A 507 -21.37 8.44 25.83
CA TRP A 507 -20.31 7.91 24.98
C TRP A 507 -18.91 8.28 25.47
N GLU A 508 -18.73 9.48 26.02
CA GLU A 508 -17.49 9.87 26.69
C GLU A 508 -17.20 8.95 27.89
N ALA A 509 -18.20 8.71 28.75
CA ALA A 509 -18.04 7.79 29.87
C ALA A 509 -17.75 6.34 29.41
N ALA A 510 -18.36 5.88 28.30
CA ALA A 510 -18.06 4.58 27.73
C ALA A 510 -16.63 4.49 27.18
N ALA A 511 -16.16 5.53 26.48
CA ALA A 511 -14.79 5.63 25.97
C ALA A 511 -13.76 5.55 27.10
N LEU A 512 -13.95 6.37 28.14
CA LEU A 512 -13.08 6.39 29.32
C LEU A 512 -13.10 5.04 30.04
N GLY A 513 -14.27 4.41 30.18
CA GLY A 513 -14.38 3.08 30.79
C GLY A 513 -13.67 1.98 30.01
N ILE A 514 -13.66 2.02 28.67
CA ILE A 514 -12.90 1.06 27.84
C ILE A 514 -11.39 1.30 27.99
N ARG A 515 -10.96 2.57 27.92
CA ARG A 515 -9.56 2.97 28.14
C ARG A 515 -9.04 2.50 29.50
N ASP A 516 -9.81 2.73 30.55
CA ASP A 516 -9.42 2.36 31.92
C ASP A 516 -9.36 0.82 32.06
N ALA A 517 -10.25 0.08 31.41
CA ALA A 517 -10.19 -1.38 31.34
C ALA A 517 -8.92 -1.90 30.63
N VAL A 518 -8.44 -1.22 29.58
CA VAL A 518 -7.15 -1.55 28.95
C VAL A 518 -6.02 -1.41 29.97
N LEU A 519 -5.98 -0.33 30.75
CA LEU A 519 -4.94 -0.13 31.76
C LEU A 519 -5.05 -1.10 32.95
N GLU A 520 -6.27 -1.48 33.33
CA GLU A 520 -6.50 -2.45 34.40
C GLU A 520 -6.06 -3.87 34.00
N HIS A 521 -6.36 -4.28 32.76
CA HIS A 521 -6.25 -5.68 32.37
C HIS A 521 -5.10 -6.01 31.43
N LEU A 522 -4.54 -5.03 30.71
CA LEU A 522 -3.57 -5.25 29.64
C LEU A 522 -2.20 -4.61 29.90
N VAL A 523 -1.95 -4.10 31.11
CA VAL A 523 -0.60 -3.66 31.52
C VAL A 523 0.15 -4.87 32.09
N ALA A 524 1.23 -5.26 31.42
CA ALA A 524 2.09 -6.35 31.84
C ALA A 524 2.92 -5.98 33.09
N PRO A 525 3.55 -6.96 33.79
CA PRO A 525 4.35 -6.69 34.98
C PRO A 525 5.55 -5.74 34.77
N ASP A 526 6.02 -5.61 33.53
CA ASP A 526 7.08 -4.67 33.11
C ASP A 526 6.53 -3.28 32.72
N PHE A 527 5.23 -3.04 32.91
CA PHE A 527 4.48 -1.83 32.54
C PHE A 527 4.24 -1.64 31.05
N SER A 528 4.68 -2.56 30.18
CA SER A 528 4.31 -2.51 28.77
C SER A 528 2.84 -2.89 28.56
N LEU A 529 2.21 -2.34 27.52
CA LEU A 529 0.89 -2.78 27.09
C LEU A 529 0.98 -4.11 26.33
N ALA A 530 0.09 -5.02 26.68
CA ALA A 530 -0.09 -6.32 26.06
C ALA A 530 -1.10 -6.25 24.90
N GLN A 531 -0.92 -7.14 23.92
CA GLN A 531 -1.79 -7.32 22.76
C GLN A 531 -3.22 -7.70 23.15
N SER A 532 -3.37 -8.67 24.05
CA SER A 532 -4.67 -9.24 24.39
C SER A 532 -4.73 -9.73 25.83
N TYR A 533 -5.95 -9.76 26.37
CA TYR A 533 -6.21 -10.23 27.74
C TYR A 533 -5.83 -11.70 27.91
N GLU A 534 -6.21 -12.53 26.95
CA GLU A 534 -5.99 -13.97 26.96
C GLU A 534 -4.50 -14.33 26.93
N GLU A 535 -3.70 -13.64 26.10
CA GLU A 535 -2.27 -13.93 26.00
C GLU A 535 -1.49 -13.42 27.20
N LEU A 536 -1.86 -12.25 27.74
CA LEU A 536 -1.25 -11.75 28.96
C LEU A 536 -1.52 -12.70 30.14
N LEU A 537 -2.73 -13.23 30.27
CA LEU A 537 -3.06 -14.25 31.26
C LEU A 537 -2.28 -15.55 31.05
N SER A 538 -2.01 -15.92 29.80
CA SER A 538 -1.20 -17.10 29.48
C SER A 538 0.30 -16.89 29.78
N GLY A 539 0.76 -15.64 29.80
CA GLY A 539 2.15 -15.25 30.07
C GLY A 539 3.09 -15.34 28.85
N SER A 540 2.56 -15.47 27.63
CA SER A 540 3.33 -15.57 26.39
C SER A 540 2.55 -15.03 25.19
N GLY A 541 3.23 -14.56 24.14
CA GLY A 541 2.60 -14.11 22.88
C GLY A 541 1.80 -12.82 23.02
N TYR A 542 2.14 -11.99 24.01
CA TYR A 542 1.35 -10.79 24.32
C TYR A 542 2.04 -9.50 23.86
N ARG A 543 3.22 -9.56 23.25
CA ARG A 543 3.91 -8.34 22.79
C ARG A 543 3.50 -8.05 21.37
N ASP A 544 2.93 -6.88 21.18
CA ASP A 544 2.45 -6.43 19.87
C ASP A 544 2.64 -4.92 19.74
N ALA A 545 3.06 -4.48 18.56
CA ALA A 545 3.39 -3.10 18.31
C ALA A 545 2.17 -2.24 17.95
N ALA A 546 1.01 -2.81 17.60
CA ALA A 546 -0.21 -2.06 17.32
C ALA A 546 -0.76 -1.36 18.58
N VAL A 547 -0.36 -1.78 19.80
CA VAL A 547 -0.67 -1.06 21.05
C VAL A 547 -0.09 0.36 21.10
N VAL A 548 0.81 0.71 20.15
CA VAL A 548 1.34 2.07 19.97
C VAL A 548 0.25 3.13 19.84
N GLU A 549 -0.90 2.76 19.29
CA GLU A 549 -2.04 3.67 19.13
C GLU A 549 -2.62 4.14 20.46
N ALA A 550 -2.31 3.47 21.58
CA ALA A 550 -2.64 4.00 22.91
C ALA A 550 -2.04 5.40 23.13
N LEU A 551 -0.84 5.65 22.60
CA LEU A 551 -0.11 6.91 22.72
C LEU A 551 -0.51 7.89 21.62
N ASP A 552 -0.65 7.40 20.39
CA ASP A 552 -1.00 8.22 19.22
C ASP A 552 -2.45 8.70 19.25
N TRP A 553 -3.36 7.94 19.84
CA TRP A 553 -4.73 8.37 20.04
C TRP A 553 -4.95 9.16 21.32
N GLY A 554 -3.93 9.33 22.18
CA GLY A 554 -4.06 10.09 23.42
C GLY A 554 -4.93 9.37 24.46
N LEU A 555 -4.81 8.04 24.53
CA LEU A 555 -5.51 7.20 25.50
C LEU A 555 -4.63 6.86 26.70
N VAL A 556 -3.32 6.82 26.52
CA VAL A 556 -2.32 6.61 27.57
C VAL A 556 -1.30 7.73 27.50
N ARG A 557 -0.77 8.15 28.67
CA ARG A 557 0.20 9.24 28.73
C ARG A 557 1.52 8.82 28.06
N PRO A 558 1.99 9.55 27.03
CA PRO A 558 3.28 9.26 26.39
C PRO A 558 4.48 9.44 27.32
N ASP A 559 4.35 10.31 28.32
CA ASP A 559 5.36 10.62 29.34
C ASP A 559 5.08 9.93 30.70
N GLY A 560 4.06 9.08 30.76
CA GLY A 560 3.71 8.31 31.95
C GLY A 560 4.69 7.17 32.22
N ARG A 561 4.25 6.19 33.01
CA ARG A 561 4.98 4.95 33.25
C ARG A 561 4.74 3.92 32.14
N VAL A 562 3.49 3.79 31.69
CA VAL A 562 3.08 2.77 30.72
C VAL A 562 3.61 3.09 29.32
N GLY A 563 3.57 4.36 28.89
CA GLY A 563 4.00 4.78 27.56
C GLY A 563 5.47 4.45 27.26
N PRO A 564 6.45 4.98 28.03
CA PRO A 564 7.86 4.67 27.86
C PRO A 564 8.17 3.18 27.99
N ALA A 565 7.56 2.46 28.94
CA ALA A 565 7.76 1.01 29.10
C ALA A 565 7.29 0.21 27.89
N THR A 566 6.17 0.62 27.28
CA THR A 566 5.65 0.02 26.03
C THR A 566 6.62 0.25 24.87
N LEU A 567 7.11 1.47 24.70
CA LEU A 567 8.07 1.81 23.65
C LEU A 567 9.43 1.11 23.85
N ASP A 568 9.88 0.97 25.09
CA ASP A 568 11.09 0.21 25.41
C ASP A 568 10.92 -1.29 25.12
N SER A 569 9.73 -1.84 25.36
CA SER A 569 9.41 -3.23 24.97
C SER A 569 9.56 -3.44 23.46
N PHE A 570 9.18 -2.48 22.62
CA PHE A 570 9.36 -2.61 21.16
C PHE A 570 10.84 -2.72 20.79
N ILE A 571 11.66 -1.80 21.31
CA ILE A 571 13.11 -1.80 21.06
C ILE A 571 13.76 -3.10 21.52
N LEU A 572 13.37 -3.60 22.70
CA LEU A 572 13.98 -4.79 23.30
C LEU A 572 13.54 -6.11 22.64
N HIS A 573 12.31 -6.18 22.12
CA HIS A 573 11.68 -7.46 21.77
C HIS A 573 11.19 -7.56 20.34
N LEU A 574 10.96 -6.44 19.65
CA LEU A 574 10.36 -6.41 18.31
C LEU A 574 11.29 -5.84 17.25
N THR A 575 12.54 -5.52 17.57
CA THR A 575 13.51 -5.03 16.58
C THR A 575 13.99 -6.17 15.67
N PRO A 576 13.92 -6.02 14.33
CA PRO A 576 14.45 -6.99 13.39
C PRO A 576 15.97 -7.18 13.43
N PRO A 577 16.49 -8.32 12.92
CA PRO A 577 17.92 -8.52 12.70
C PRO A 577 18.62 -7.43 11.87
N SER A 578 17.88 -6.72 11.00
CA SER A 578 18.37 -5.56 10.23
C SER A 578 18.79 -4.38 11.13
N GLY A 579 18.31 -4.33 12.37
CA GLY A 579 18.48 -3.22 13.30
C GLY A 579 17.60 -2.01 12.99
N ARG A 580 16.62 -2.14 12.08
CA ARG A 580 15.71 -1.07 11.64
C ARG A 580 14.27 -1.42 11.97
N GLY A 581 13.50 -0.42 12.40
CA GLY A 581 12.06 -0.57 12.58
C GLY A 581 11.64 -1.65 13.57
N PHE A 582 10.40 -2.12 13.43
CA PHE A 582 9.79 -3.13 14.31
C PHE A 582 8.96 -4.17 13.55
N PHE A 583 8.99 -5.40 14.04
CA PHE A 583 8.02 -6.45 13.74
C PHE A 583 6.65 -6.14 14.35
N ARG A 584 5.59 -6.77 13.84
CA ARG A 584 4.25 -6.54 14.40
C ARG A 584 4.08 -7.11 15.79
N ASN A 585 4.57 -8.33 16.07
CA ASN A 585 4.36 -9.02 17.34
C ASN A 585 5.38 -10.14 17.61
N ASP A 586 5.25 -10.81 18.76
CA ASP A 586 6.12 -11.91 19.20
C ASP A 586 5.59 -13.33 18.87
N ASP A 587 4.64 -13.48 17.93
CA ASP A 587 4.02 -14.77 17.59
C ASP A 587 4.94 -15.72 16.80
N GLY A 588 5.91 -15.18 16.05
CA GLY A 588 7.04 -15.96 15.51
C GLY A 588 6.90 -16.58 14.11
N GLY A 589 6.04 -16.06 13.23
CA GLY A 589 6.00 -16.44 11.80
C GLY A 589 6.91 -15.58 10.90
N TRP A 590 7.13 -16.01 9.64
CA TRP A 590 7.87 -15.20 8.67
C TRP A 590 7.22 -13.83 8.50
N TYR A 591 5.91 -13.79 8.28
CA TYR A 591 5.16 -12.56 8.06
C TYR A 591 5.14 -11.64 9.30
N ASP A 592 5.04 -12.24 10.49
CA ASP A 592 5.08 -11.51 11.77
C ASP A 592 6.43 -10.84 12.00
N SER A 593 7.49 -11.57 11.62
CA SER A 593 8.88 -11.22 11.86
C SER A 593 9.51 -10.47 10.68
N GLN A 594 8.72 -9.78 9.84
CA GLN A 594 9.24 -8.78 8.91
C GLN A 594 9.09 -7.38 9.53
N GLU A 595 9.91 -6.41 9.13
CA GLU A 595 9.71 -5.02 9.56
C GLU A 595 8.39 -4.51 8.97
N TRP A 596 7.45 -4.07 9.83
CA TRP A 596 6.14 -3.56 9.41
C TRP A 596 6.19 -2.04 9.30
N VAL A 597 6.13 -1.54 8.06
CA VAL A 597 6.31 -0.12 7.79
C VAL A 597 5.27 0.76 8.46
N VAL A 598 4.01 0.27 8.56
CA VAL A 598 2.96 0.98 9.29
C VAL A 598 3.36 1.18 10.76
N ILE A 599 3.91 0.14 11.41
CA ILE A 599 4.32 0.21 12.81
C ILE A 599 5.42 1.24 13.00
N ASP A 600 6.41 1.30 12.11
CA ASP A 600 7.48 2.30 12.20
C ASP A 600 6.94 3.74 12.11
N LEU A 601 5.98 3.96 11.20
CA LEU A 601 5.37 5.28 10.99
C LEU A 601 4.52 5.72 12.17
N ARG A 602 3.78 4.80 12.79
CA ARG A 602 2.99 5.07 14.01
C ARG A 602 3.89 5.20 15.24
N ALA A 603 4.85 4.30 15.42
CA ALA A 603 5.86 4.40 16.46
C ALA A 603 6.65 5.71 16.41
N ALA A 604 6.97 6.24 15.22
CA ALA A 604 7.61 7.55 15.11
C ALA A 604 6.77 8.68 15.72
N VAL A 605 5.44 8.62 15.65
CA VAL A 605 4.55 9.57 16.33
C VAL A 605 4.63 9.37 17.84
N ALA A 606 4.46 8.13 18.32
CA ALA A 606 4.48 7.82 19.73
C ALA A 606 5.81 8.17 20.42
N PHE A 607 6.95 7.83 19.80
CA PHE A 607 8.28 8.20 20.30
C PHE A 607 8.45 9.71 20.40
N ARG A 608 7.95 10.48 19.43
CA ARG A 608 8.02 11.94 19.46
C ARG A 608 7.20 12.50 20.62
N ARG A 609 5.99 11.99 20.81
CA ARG A 609 5.09 12.38 21.92
C ARG A 609 5.67 12.04 23.29
N ALA A 610 6.41 10.94 23.38
CA ALA A 610 7.16 10.54 24.58
C ALA A 610 8.46 11.34 24.78
N GLY A 611 8.72 12.40 24.00
CA GLY A 611 9.92 13.22 24.10
C GLY A 611 11.19 12.59 23.49
N ARG A 612 11.08 11.45 22.80
CA ARG A 612 12.19 10.71 22.18
C ARG A 612 12.30 11.06 20.69
N ALA A 613 12.41 12.36 20.40
CA ALA A 613 12.38 12.88 19.03
C ALA A 613 13.50 12.35 18.12
N GLY A 614 14.66 11.96 18.66
CA GLY A 614 15.75 11.35 17.89
C GLY A 614 15.33 10.02 17.26
N VAL A 615 14.81 9.08 18.06
CA VAL A 615 14.31 7.79 17.58
C VAL A 615 13.21 7.97 16.55
N ALA A 616 12.29 8.91 16.80
CA ALA A 616 11.24 9.25 15.85
C ALA A 616 11.76 9.81 14.52
N ALA A 617 12.85 10.59 14.55
CA ALA A 617 13.48 11.10 13.34
C ALA A 617 14.23 10.00 12.58
N ASP A 618 14.86 9.08 13.28
CA ASP A 618 15.57 7.94 12.68
C ASP A 618 14.60 7.00 11.94
N LEU A 619 13.45 6.68 12.55
CA LEU A 619 12.39 5.87 11.89
C LEU A 619 11.84 6.57 10.64
N LEU A 620 11.49 7.84 10.72
CA LEU A 620 10.97 8.58 9.56
C LEU A 620 12.02 8.75 8.46
N GLY A 621 13.27 9.03 8.83
CA GLY A 621 14.39 9.15 7.90
C GLY A 621 14.67 7.83 7.20
N TRP A 622 14.57 6.71 7.91
CA TRP A 622 14.68 5.37 7.37
C TRP A 622 13.61 5.07 6.30
N ILE A 623 12.33 5.25 6.63
CA ILE A 623 11.23 5.01 5.67
C ILE A 623 11.32 5.97 4.48
N THR A 624 11.65 7.25 4.71
CA THR A 624 11.83 8.23 3.64
C THR A 624 12.98 7.83 2.70
N GLY A 625 14.13 7.44 3.27
CA GLY A 625 15.29 7.01 2.49
C GLY A 625 14.98 5.76 1.66
N GLN A 626 14.25 4.81 2.24
CA GLN A 626 13.81 3.61 1.53
C GLN A 626 12.86 3.95 0.37
N ALA A 627 11.86 4.81 0.61
CA ALA A 627 10.95 5.25 -0.45
C ALA A 627 11.71 5.95 -1.59
N VAL A 628 12.64 6.86 -1.31
CA VAL A 628 13.47 7.53 -2.33
C VAL A 628 14.23 6.54 -3.21
N ARG A 629 14.62 5.37 -2.68
CA ARG A 629 15.32 4.34 -3.47
C ARG A 629 14.38 3.40 -4.23
N ASN A 630 13.08 3.44 -3.94
CA ASN A 630 12.07 2.55 -4.49
C ASN A 630 10.91 3.38 -5.09
N GLN A 631 11.28 4.33 -5.96
CA GLN A 631 10.35 5.14 -6.76
C GLN A 631 9.33 5.92 -5.92
N HIS A 632 9.72 6.36 -4.73
CA HIS A 632 8.89 7.06 -3.75
C HIS A 632 7.63 6.28 -3.31
N LEU A 633 7.60 4.96 -3.55
CA LEU A 633 6.56 4.07 -3.07
C LEU A 633 6.88 3.60 -1.65
N ILE A 634 5.85 3.26 -0.89
CA ILE A 634 5.98 2.72 0.47
C ILE A 634 5.42 1.30 0.47
N ALA A 635 6.22 0.35 0.94
CA ALA A 635 5.85 -1.06 1.03
C ALA A 635 5.00 -1.37 2.27
N GLU A 636 4.38 -2.55 2.28
CA GLU A 636 3.82 -3.17 3.47
C GLU A 636 4.92 -3.53 4.47
N LEU A 637 5.97 -4.19 3.98
CA LEU A 637 7.02 -4.80 4.78
C LEU A 637 8.41 -4.47 4.24
N HIS A 638 9.41 -4.50 5.12
CA HIS A 638 10.81 -4.71 4.73
C HIS A 638 11.31 -6.06 5.27
N ASP A 639 12.16 -6.73 4.49
CA ASP A 639 12.72 -8.02 4.86
C ASP A 639 13.54 -7.92 6.16
N ALA A 640 13.32 -8.84 7.07
CA ALA A 640 13.85 -8.82 8.43
C ALA A 640 15.38 -8.71 8.54
N VAL A 641 16.11 -9.16 7.52
CA VAL A 641 17.58 -9.21 7.50
C VAL A 641 18.13 -8.20 6.51
N SER A 642 17.60 -8.26 5.29
CA SER A 642 18.12 -7.55 4.13
C SER A 642 17.51 -6.15 3.96
N ALA A 643 16.38 -5.88 4.64
CA ALA A 643 15.58 -4.67 4.51
C ALA A 643 15.05 -4.39 3.09
N ASP A 644 14.99 -5.40 2.23
CA ASP A 644 14.38 -5.27 0.90
C ASP A 644 12.86 -5.14 1.00
N TYR A 645 12.22 -4.43 0.07
CA TYR A 645 10.76 -4.32 0.00
C TYR A 645 10.12 -5.70 -0.12
N GLN A 646 9.12 -5.96 0.73
CA GLN A 646 8.33 -7.19 0.77
C GLN A 646 6.84 -6.86 0.93
N GLY A 647 5.99 -7.89 0.81
CA GLY A 647 4.55 -7.73 0.91
C GLY A 647 3.95 -6.96 -0.27
N ALA A 648 2.90 -6.21 -0.02
CA ALA A 648 2.24 -5.41 -1.05
C ALA A 648 2.94 -4.05 -1.26
N VAL A 649 3.15 -3.67 -2.52
CA VAL A 649 3.77 -2.39 -2.90
C VAL A 649 3.02 -1.80 -4.10
N PRO A 650 2.58 -0.52 -4.05
CA PRO A 650 2.57 0.34 -2.86
C PRO A 650 1.40 0.00 -1.91
N MET A 651 1.65 0.07 -0.60
CA MET A 651 0.59 0.12 0.40
C MET A 651 -0.03 1.52 0.46
N VAL A 652 -1.36 1.56 0.59
CA VAL A 652 -2.15 2.79 0.52
C VAL A 652 -2.38 3.34 1.92
N GLY A 653 -3.34 2.80 2.69
CA GLY A 653 -3.68 3.30 4.03
C GLY A 653 -2.53 3.12 5.01
N PHE A 654 -2.02 1.89 5.13
CA PHE A 654 -0.91 1.53 6.00
C PHE A 654 0.47 1.97 5.49
N GLY A 655 0.59 2.36 4.22
CA GLY A 655 1.82 2.92 3.65
C GLY A 655 1.74 4.43 3.51
N ALA A 656 1.33 4.89 2.32
CA ALA A 656 1.21 6.31 1.99
C ALA A 656 0.39 7.13 3.00
N GLY A 657 -0.71 6.56 3.50
CA GLY A 657 -1.59 7.21 4.48
C GLY A 657 -0.90 7.40 5.83
N ALA A 658 -0.32 6.34 6.40
CA ALA A 658 0.43 6.41 7.64
C ALA A 658 1.61 7.39 7.57
N TYR A 659 2.29 7.48 6.41
CA TYR A 659 3.39 8.42 6.21
C TYR A 659 2.93 9.88 6.25
N VAL A 660 1.85 10.19 5.54
CA VAL A 660 1.20 11.51 5.57
C VAL A 660 0.79 11.88 7.00
N LEU A 661 0.16 10.95 7.72
CA LEU A 661 -0.25 11.19 9.11
C LEU A 661 0.94 11.46 10.04
N ALA A 662 2.03 10.72 9.91
CA ALA A 662 3.22 10.90 10.75
C ALA A 662 3.91 12.25 10.51
N LEU A 663 3.99 12.70 9.25
CA LEU A 663 4.54 14.02 8.91
C LEU A 663 3.62 15.17 9.29
N ALA A 664 2.30 15.01 9.12
CA ALA A 664 1.31 16.00 9.52
C ALA A 664 1.34 16.23 11.04
N GLU A 665 1.44 15.16 11.82
CA GLU A 665 1.59 15.23 13.28
C GLU A 665 2.85 15.98 13.68
N ARG A 666 4.00 15.63 13.08
CA ARG A 666 5.28 16.29 13.34
C ARG A 666 5.22 17.79 13.05
N ALA A 667 4.54 18.17 11.97
CA ALA A 667 4.41 19.58 11.57
C ALA A 667 3.44 20.38 12.45
N ALA A 668 2.41 19.74 13.01
CA ALA A 668 1.47 20.40 13.92
C ALA A 668 2.14 20.76 15.27
N ALA A 669 3.15 20.00 15.70
CA ALA A 669 3.93 20.21 16.93
C ALA A 669 3.09 20.49 18.19
N ALA A 670 1.88 19.93 18.25
CA ALA A 670 0.98 20.12 19.37
C ALA A 670 1.42 19.22 20.54
N PRO A 671 1.38 19.72 21.79
CA PRO A 671 1.55 18.87 22.97
C PRO A 671 0.56 17.71 22.95
N ALA A 672 0.99 16.54 23.43
CA ALA A 672 0.10 15.41 23.60
C ALA A 672 -1.08 15.80 24.51
N ALA A 673 -2.29 15.43 24.11
CA ALA A 673 -3.51 15.69 24.85
C ALA A 673 -4.39 14.43 24.88
N PRO A 674 -5.19 14.24 25.95
CA PRO A 674 -6.08 13.10 26.02
C PRO A 674 -7.18 13.19 24.96
N CYS A 675 -7.64 12.04 24.42
CA CYS A 675 -8.69 12.07 23.39
C CYS A 675 -10.02 12.59 23.91
N CYS A 676 -10.33 12.42 25.19
CA CYS A 676 -11.41 13.09 25.89
C CYS A 676 -11.14 13.00 27.40
N GLY A 677 -11.88 13.78 28.20
CA GLY A 677 -11.67 13.84 29.64
C GLY A 677 -10.23 14.17 30.03
N ASP A 678 -9.84 13.70 31.21
CA ASP A 678 -8.48 13.80 31.74
C ASP A 678 -7.65 12.56 31.38
N TRP A 679 -6.32 12.68 31.49
CA TRP A 679 -5.43 11.52 31.41
C TRP A 679 -5.79 10.45 32.46
N PRO A 680 -5.65 9.15 32.14
CA PRO A 680 -5.92 8.11 33.12
C PRO A 680 -4.89 8.12 34.25
N VAL A 681 -5.31 7.66 35.43
CA VAL A 681 -4.38 7.36 36.52
C VAL A 681 -3.71 6.02 36.23
N GLU A 682 -2.40 6.02 36.05
CA GLU A 682 -1.66 4.80 35.70
C GLU A 682 -1.35 3.91 36.91
N PRO A 683 -1.27 2.57 36.74
CA PRO A 683 -0.94 1.65 37.81
C PRO A 683 0.36 1.98 38.54
N GLY A 684 0.26 2.19 39.85
CA GLY A 684 1.41 2.46 40.71
C GLY A 684 2.08 3.82 40.48
N ALA A 685 1.38 4.79 39.89
CA ALA A 685 1.75 6.19 40.02
C ALA A 685 1.50 6.63 41.47
N ASP A 686 2.55 7.05 42.19
CA ASP A 686 2.39 7.62 43.53
C ASP A 686 1.57 8.92 43.42
N ALA A 687 0.56 9.06 44.28
CA ALA A 687 -0.38 10.18 44.29
C ALA A 687 0.24 11.56 44.66
N ASP A 688 1.57 11.66 44.72
CA ASP A 688 2.29 12.80 45.28
C ASP A 688 3.04 13.65 44.22
N ALA A 689 2.90 13.36 42.92
CA ALA A 689 3.54 14.17 41.87
C ALA A 689 2.73 15.41 41.42
N ASP A 690 1.46 15.53 41.79
CA ASP A 690 0.58 16.64 41.37
C ASP A 690 0.39 17.73 42.45
N ALA A 691 1.21 17.74 43.50
CA ALA A 691 1.06 18.70 44.62
C ALA A 691 1.92 19.97 44.54
N ASP A 692 2.85 20.12 43.59
CA ASP A 692 3.78 21.27 43.54
C ASP A 692 3.60 22.16 42.29
N ALA A 693 2.35 22.39 41.88
CA ALA A 693 2.00 23.44 40.92
C ALA A 693 1.03 24.47 41.51
N ASP A 694 1.20 24.86 42.77
CA ASP A 694 0.60 26.08 43.33
C ASP A 694 1.49 26.66 44.43
N GLY A 695 2.30 27.65 44.05
CA GLY A 695 3.25 28.30 44.96
C GLY A 695 3.77 29.64 44.43
N ASP A 696 2.86 30.58 44.12
CA ASP A 696 3.22 32.00 44.05
C ASP A 696 3.60 32.50 45.45
N GLY A 697 4.81 33.04 45.61
CA GLY A 697 5.30 33.48 46.91
C GLY A 697 6.77 33.91 46.99
N GLY A 698 7.17 34.87 46.16
CA GLY A 698 8.08 35.98 46.51
C GLY A 698 9.45 35.75 47.20
N ALA A 699 10.46 36.30 46.51
CA ALA A 699 11.61 37.08 47.02
C ALA A 699 12.99 36.41 47.16
N GLY A 700 13.91 36.88 46.31
CA GLY A 700 15.21 37.41 46.74
C GLY A 700 16.45 36.59 46.35
N GLY A 701 17.41 37.24 45.67
CA GLY A 701 18.82 36.89 45.78
C GLY A 701 19.59 36.83 44.46
N ASP A 702 20.48 37.80 44.27
CA ASP A 702 21.42 37.99 43.16
C ASP A 702 22.43 36.85 42.90
N ALA A 703 23.00 36.94 41.69
CA ALA A 703 24.43 36.78 41.32
C ALA A 703 24.93 35.46 40.68
N ASP A 704 25.28 35.63 39.40
CA ASP A 704 26.58 35.35 38.78
C ASP A 704 27.03 33.92 38.37
N ALA A 705 27.34 33.87 37.06
CA ALA A 705 28.58 33.40 36.41
C ALA A 705 28.72 31.96 35.87
N ASP A 706 28.81 31.93 34.53
CA ASP A 706 29.89 31.38 33.68
C ASP A 706 30.19 29.88 33.53
N GLY A 707 30.30 29.49 32.25
CA GLY A 707 31.27 28.54 31.67
C GLY A 707 30.87 27.07 31.72
N GLY A 708 30.71 26.31 30.63
CA GLY A 708 31.50 26.28 29.38
C GLY A 708 32.53 25.15 29.46
N GLY A 709 32.49 24.17 28.55
CA GLY A 709 33.59 23.23 28.37
C GLY A 709 33.23 21.86 27.78
N ASP A 710 33.36 21.78 26.45
CA ASP A 710 33.50 20.56 25.64
C ASP A 710 34.72 19.71 26.04
N GLY A 711 34.76 18.45 25.57
CA GLY A 711 35.98 17.64 25.57
C GLY A 711 35.81 16.23 25.02
N ASP A 712 36.00 16.10 23.70
CA ASP A 712 36.23 14.88 22.92
C ASP A 712 37.38 13.99 23.43
N ALA A 713 37.39 12.71 23.04
CA ALA A 713 38.45 12.10 22.19
C ALA A 713 38.51 10.55 22.28
N ASP A 714 38.28 9.91 21.14
CA ASP A 714 39.17 9.00 20.38
C ASP A 714 40.07 7.93 21.04
N GLY A 715 40.22 6.81 20.31
CA GLY A 715 41.34 5.86 20.41
C GLY A 715 40.93 4.39 20.23
N ASP A 716 40.75 3.83 19.03
CA ASP A 716 41.73 3.47 17.98
C ASP A 716 42.43 2.10 18.18
N ALA A 717 42.33 1.28 17.12
CA ALA A 717 43.25 0.28 16.57
C ALA A 717 43.68 -1.03 17.31
N ASP A 718 43.40 -2.18 16.65
CA ASP A 718 44.38 -3.00 15.88
C ASP A 718 44.58 -4.50 16.21
N THR A 719 44.76 -5.25 15.12
CA THR A 719 45.51 -6.51 14.89
C THR A 719 45.00 -7.90 15.33
N GLY A 720 44.95 -8.82 14.34
CA GLY A 720 45.56 -10.15 14.45
C GLY A 720 44.72 -11.38 14.07
N GLY A 721 44.92 -11.94 12.86
CA GLY A 721 44.68 -13.38 12.57
C GLY A 721 45.89 -14.25 12.98
N PRO A 722 46.03 -15.55 12.61
CA PRO A 722 45.22 -16.40 11.71
C PRO A 722 44.97 -17.88 12.20
N ASP A 723 44.51 -18.75 11.26
CA ASP A 723 44.65 -20.23 11.16
C ASP A 723 43.44 -21.19 11.41
N ALA A 724 42.85 -21.65 10.29
CA ALA A 724 42.70 -23.02 9.73
C ALA A 724 42.32 -24.28 10.56
N GLY A 725 41.38 -25.08 9.98
CA GLY A 725 41.20 -26.55 10.12
C GLY A 725 39.78 -26.98 10.51
N ALA A 726 38.87 -27.39 9.61
CA ALA A 726 38.70 -28.67 8.89
C ALA A 726 38.00 -29.81 9.69
N ASP A 727 37.03 -30.46 9.00
CA ASP A 727 36.31 -31.73 9.25
C ASP A 727 35.18 -31.74 10.31
N GLY A 728 33.99 -32.33 10.15
CA GLY A 728 33.35 -33.11 9.07
C GLY A 728 32.16 -33.91 9.62
N GLY A 729 31.05 -34.00 8.87
CA GLY A 729 29.90 -34.94 9.02
C GLY A 729 28.86 -34.56 10.08
N GLY A 730 27.54 -34.54 9.85
CA GLY A 730 26.68 -35.10 8.81
C GLY A 730 25.46 -35.72 9.51
N ASP A 731 24.25 -35.25 9.20
CA ASP A 731 22.97 -36.02 9.17
C ASP A 731 21.76 -35.07 8.94
N GLU A 732 21.23 -35.11 7.71
CA GLU A 732 19.83 -34.78 7.32
C GLU A 732 18.92 -36.02 7.56
N PRO A 733 17.58 -36.05 7.30
CA PRO A 733 16.65 -35.11 6.61
C PRO A 733 15.32 -34.86 7.41
N GLY A 734 14.30 -34.09 7.01
CA GLY A 734 13.94 -33.41 5.76
C GLY A 734 12.53 -32.81 5.82
N ASP A 735 12.13 -32.22 4.69
CA ASP A 735 10.81 -31.76 4.19
C ASP A 735 10.13 -30.55 4.91
N GLY A 736 9.79 -29.43 4.28
CA GLY A 736 9.79 -28.99 2.88
C GLY A 736 8.42 -28.48 2.43
N CYS A 737 8.31 -27.20 2.03
CA CYS A 737 7.48 -26.73 0.91
C CYS A 737 7.82 -25.27 0.58
N GLY A 738 8.42 -25.05 -0.60
CA GLY A 738 8.86 -23.76 -1.11
C GLY A 738 8.04 -23.28 -2.31
N CYS A 739 8.00 -21.97 -2.47
CA CYS A 739 7.42 -21.22 -3.58
C CYS A 739 8.29 -21.36 -4.85
N ALA A 740 7.66 -21.47 -6.02
CA ALA A 740 8.35 -21.55 -7.31
C ALA A 740 8.13 -20.28 -8.14
N ALA A 741 9.23 -19.67 -8.59
CA ALA A 741 9.28 -18.64 -9.64
C ALA A 741 9.45 -19.30 -11.04
N PRO A 742 8.93 -18.72 -12.14
CA PRO A 742 9.00 -19.34 -13.46
C PRO A 742 10.25 -18.94 -14.24
N GLY A 743 11.00 -19.94 -14.71
CA GLY A 743 12.11 -19.81 -15.67
C GLY A 743 11.74 -20.33 -17.07
N ARG A 744 12.22 -19.61 -18.09
CA ARG A 744 12.02 -19.77 -19.54
C ARG A 744 12.38 -21.16 -20.13
N PRO A 745 11.89 -21.50 -21.36
CA PRO A 745 11.77 -22.87 -21.84
C PRO A 745 12.93 -23.34 -22.72
N ASN A 746 13.22 -24.65 -22.71
CA ASN A 746 13.50 -25.38 -23.95
C ASN A 746 13.40 -26.91 -23.81
N SER A 747 12.62 -27.49 -24.73
CA SER A 747 12.72 -28.80 -25.38
C SER A 747 12.90 -30.08 -24.55
N GLY A 748 11.93 -31.01 -24.66
CA GLY A 748 12.22 -32.44 -24.50
C GLY A 748 11.05 -33.31 -24.04
N LEU A 749 10.36 -33.91 -25.01
CA LEU A 749 9.50 -35.09 -24.95
C LEU A 749 9.57 -36.02 -23.71
N ALA A 750 8.37 -36.34 -23.22
CA ALA A 750 7.84 -37.69 -22.94
C ALA A 750 7.70 -38.17 -21.48
N SER A 751 6.48 -38.70 -21.23
CA SER A 751 6.12 -39.91 -20.45
C SER A 751 5.39 -39.70 -19.14
N VAL A 752 4.08 -39.94 -19.22
CA VAL A 752 3.10 -40.10 -18.15
C VAL A 752 3.37 -41.39 -17.35
N ALA A 753 3.32 -41.32 -16.01
CA ALA A 753 3.07 -42.48 -15.17
C ALA A 753 2.36 -42.07 -13.86
N VAL A 754 1.10 -42.50 -13.72
CA VAL A 754 0.29 -42.50 -12.50
C VAL A 754 0.60 -43.77 -11.69
N PRO A 755 0.59 -43.72 -10.34
CA PRO A 755 0.28 -44.90 -9.55
C PRO A 755 -0.98 -44.72 -8.70
N ALA A 756 -1.79 -45.78 -8.69
CA ALA A 756 -3.06 -45.89 -8.00
C ALA A 756 -2.93 -46.67 -6.67
N MET A 757 -3.75 -46.24 -5.70
CA MET A 757 -4.51 -46.99 -4.67
C MET A 757 -3.82 -48.01 -3.74
N ILE A 758 -4.25 -48.01 -2.46
CA ILE A 758 -4.82 -49.19 -1.78
C ILE A 758 -5.85 -48.74 -0.72
N ALA A 759 -7.04 -49.32 -0.80
CA ALA A 759 -8.12 -49.24 0.20
C ALA A 759 -8.25 -50.57 0.95
N VAL A 760 -8.56 -50.53 2.24
CA VAL A 760 -8.78 -51.70 3.11
C VAL A 760 -10.27 -52.06 3.17
N ARG A 761 -10.60 -53.34 2.92
CA ARG A 761 -11.94 -53.93 3.04
C ARG A 761 -11.97 -54.98 4.16
N VAL A 762 -12.92 -54.84 5.10
CA VAL A 762 -13.31 -55.89 6.06
C VAL A 762 -14.54 -56.66 5.57
N ARG A 763 -14.57 -57.94 5.90
CA ARG A 763 -15.27 -59.06 5.24
C ARG A 763 -16.69 -59.29 5.79
N ARG A 764 -17.66 -59.52 4.89
CA ARG A 764 -19.03 -60.02 5.18
C ARG A 764 -19.04 -61.50 5.62
N ARG A 765 -19.96 -61.85 6.53
CA ARG A 765 -20.67 -63.14 6.58
C ARG A 765 -22.15 -62.86 6.83
N GLY A 766 -23.03 -63.38 5.98
CA GLY A 766 -24.49 -63.28 6.12
C GLY A 766 -25.14 -64.56 6.62
N ARG A 767 -26.41 -64.46 7.04
CA ARG A 767 -27.46 -65.48 6.84
C ARG A 767 -28.83 -64.99 7.35
N ASN A 768 -29.85 -65.21 6.50
CA ASN A 768 -31.27 -65.55 6.75
C ASN A 768 -31.96 -64.89 7.95
N ARG A 769 -33.06 -64.15 7.81
CA ARG A 769 -34.33 -64.43 7.14
C ARG A 769 -35.03 -63.12 6.78
#